data_AF-A0A846GE23-F1
#
_entry.id   AF-A0A846GE23-F1
#
_cell.length_a   1.000
_cell.length_b   1.000
_cell.length_c   1.000
_cell.angle_alpha   90.00
_cell.angle_beta   90.00
_cell.angle_gamma   90.00
#
_symmetry.space_group_name_H-M   'P 1'
#
loop_
_entity.id
_entity.type
_entity.pdbx_description
1 polymer ?
#
loop_
_entity_poly.entity_id
_entity_poly.type
_entity_poly.pdbx_seq_one_letter_code
_entity_poly.pdbx_strand_id
1 'polypeptide(L)'
;LLELADKEAKATIEAFEKKAERERYLEQRKLERQAHPSLSTADSLADILELDILPRLSTEDIYDWGGHNFKKHGKKLVGFCPQHGGSSGTAFQVNPADNSWYCHGCQEGGHAVQYRHFANGGHGTPKGKDFIEIVEELADDAGVTLPEWQPPQQKQQNKTIPKLEWWQKCGLPREANNLAKFVRWRFGKIAWRFFKRTGELPANPQLNKNPDEQKLATQIIAEHTTAITLWTPLLKLGTPYINYTGPGSIPTYSEYQKLLETENWLIKEPNIKFDLRVWGDTPAREAYAKGWNLILDKHGCGEGKSHVYGALRADKLEGIERTVFAATNHRNPTVESVEHRKDLIAKHNGLTYDNTKHTPLGNPYQTATPKGQTPDIKPPCVEHKLFNTAYELQLNAFSGKGSKVCKTCPLLASGCDYLEERRNTLGTEKVKDEDDNVIGEVLNYPDIRADLNGLNKFDVPTALIIDEIDQTLESSKPVHITKDAIARGNMKLASLENQKLAKVLQEICQEIYALIDNYEPANKHGSDHFQVMEKLASLSIPKNEWLSSEKKYQQYLTYIAKDKFNCLIEKIYGPEIVDHKIDLWGEPEYTYKANHDPITREITTVEEKPTGEILPTIPSLDNLIAECQKLLKTNFDEIIDSGMTPGEKTEALELNHTLDFLSPILKAINGYRKVSLSLNKNCLTITKPWYRHQDIIKSAAVVTFLDTTQDVADLRRNLNLDKDEPILVFSSPEKDHSNLTLKFITDFGHASNQRRSGSQYTETERIAAFINQIVENHKSEKIGLIDYKAHAYSHKLPDNIVKVGHWGNDSRGSNQFLDCTTMIAIGDYTENLGALAAKWQCMTGQIVTPSKLTGDYGRHVKRRRIADLEQVIGRPRATNRPDEQIVIYLPGKWTSDEISAIASRLPGVNIEQVATYDVCPKAAQKGEQVNRKIIDTMWELAKVGQNFTQEKVAQIVGLSRSRVSQVCLDLLPTSFVRFKKMLVLLWNTLNRTNNPKKALSELPEEIRWFVSEWLPDFPYFVQQGETLEEMAENIEIVVKTYGQYILEYVSVDTIIDLIKLFMAPMPISFWEELRTQVEPIPILIEN
;
A
#
# COMPACT_ATOMS: atom_id res chain seq x y z
N LEU A 1 8.84 46.46 -12.85
CA LEU A 1 9.54 46.97 -14.05
C LEU A 1 10.54 45.94 -14.58
N LEU A 2 11.49 45.46 -13.78
CA LEU A 2 12.37 44.32 -14.17
C LEU A 2 11.60 43.02 -14.47
N GLU A 3 10.57 42.66 -13.70
CA GLU A 3 9.71 41.49 -13.98
C GLU A 3 8.81 41.64 -15.22
N LEU A 4 8.50 42.88 -15.61
CA LEU A 4 7.73 43.18 -16.83
C LEU A 4 8.65 43.04 -18.06
N ALA A 5 9.87 43.56 -17.97
CA ALA A 5 10.91 43.38 -18.98
C ALA A 5 11.29 41.91 -19.17
N ASP A 6 11.35 41.11 -18.10
CA ASP A 6 11.69 39.68 -18.17
C ASP A 6 10.57 38.82 -18.79
N LYS A 7 9.30 39.20 -18.59
CA LYS A 7 8.14 38.56 -19.23
C LYS A 7 8.05 38.87 -20.73
N GLU A 8 8.26 40.12 -21.10
CA GLU A 8 8.27 40.54 -22.52
C GLU A 8 9.48 39.94 -23.26
N ALA A 9 10.65 39.88 -22.62
CA ALA A 9 11.82 39.20 -23.17
C ALA A 9 11.59 37.70 -23.39
N LYS A 10 11.00 36.98 -22.42
CA LYS A 10 10.68 35.55 -22.57
C LYS A 10 9.66 35.27 -23.68
N ALA A 11 8.59 36.06 -23.77
CA ALA A 11 7.59 35.89 -24.83
C ALA A 11 8.18 36.17 -26.23
N THR A 12 9.11 37.12 -26.31
CA THR A 12 9.82 37.44 -27.55
C THR A 12 10.77 36.31 -27.95
N ILE A 13 11.52 35.74 -26.99
CA ILE A 13 12.43 34.61 -27.22
C ILE A 13 11.65 33.36 -27.68
N GLU A 14 10.55 32.99 -27.01
CA GLU A 14 9.71 31.85 -27.43
C GLU A 14 9.14 32.02 -28.85
N ALA A 15 8.78 33.25 -29.24
CA ALA A 15 8.29 33.53 -30.59
C ALA A 15 9.39 33.42 -31.65
N PHE A 16 10.61 33.88 -31.34
CA PHE A 16 11.78 33.73 -32.21
C PHE A 16 12.20 32.27 -32.36
N GLU A 17 12.20 31.49 -31.28
CA GLU A 17 12.54 30.07 -31.30
C GLU A 17 11.55 29.26 -32.16
N LYS A 18 10.24 29.49 -32.01
CA LYS A 18 9.22 28.83 -32.85
C LYS A 18 9.33 29.18 -34.33
N LYS A 19 9.67 30.44 -34.64
CA LYS A 19 9.91 30.87 -36.02
C LYS A 19 11.15 30.17 -36.61
N ALA A 20 12.24 30.13 -35.85
CA ALA A 20 13.48 29.47 -36.27
C ALA A 20 13.30 27.94 -36.44
N GLU A 21 12.48 27.31 -35.58
CA GLU A 21 12.17 25.88 -35.68
C GLU A 21 11.35 25.56 -36.94
N ARG A 22 10.33 26.39 -37.25
CA ARG A 22 9.56 26.26 -38.50
C ARG A 22 10.43 26.48 -39.75
N GLU A 23 11.32 27.46 -39.73
CA GLU A 23 12.25 27.72 -40.83
C GLU A 23 13.20 26.54 -41.05
N ARG A 24 13.77 25.96 -39.98
CA ARG A 24 14.60 24.74 -40.07
C ARG A 24 13.83 23.55 -40.62
N TYR A 25 12.59 23.34 -40.18
CA TYR A 25 11.73 22.26 -40.71
C TYR A 25 11.49 22.43 -42.21
N LEU A 26 11.11 23.64 -42.66
CA LEU A 26 10.88 23.92 -44.07
C LEU A 26 12.16 23.81 -44.90
N GLU A 27 13.31 24.22 -44.37
CA GLU A 27 14.60 24.11 -45.05
C GLU A 27 15.06 22.66 -45.18
N GLN A 28 14.87 21.85 -44.13
CA GLN A 28 15.12 20.41 -44.18
C GLN A 28 14.20 19.72 -45.21
N ARG A 29 12.90 20.04 -45.21
CA ARG A 29 11.95 19.51 -46.21
C ARG A 29 12.28 19.93 -47.63
N LYS A 30 12.76 21.17 -47.84
CA LYS A 30 13.27 21.63 -49.15
C LYS A 30 14.45 20.80 -49.63
N LEU A 31 15.39 20.47 -48.73
CA LEU A 31 16.54 19.60 -49.05
C LEU A 31 16.09 18.17 -49.38
N GLU A 32 15.15 17.61 -48.61
CA GLU A 32 14.57 16.28 -48.87
C GLU A 32 13.86 16.21 -50.22
N ARG A 33 13.12 17.26 -50.60
CA ARG A 33 12.47 17.36 -51.92
C ARG A 33 13.41 17.57 -53.09
N GLN A 34 14.54 18.24 -52.88
CA GLN A 34 15.60 18.29 -53.89
C GLN A 34 16.20 16.91 -54.16
N ALA A 35 16.24 16.03 -53.15
CA ALA A 35 16.70 14.65 -53.29
C ALA A 35 15.65 13.70 -53.93
N HIS A 36 14.36 14.00 -53.77
CA HIS A 36 13.24 13.20 -54.31
C HIS A 36 12.20 14.11 -55.00
N PRO A 37 12.33 14.38 -56.33
CA PRO A 37 11.60 15.45 -57.01
C PRO A 37 10.10 15.20 -57.27
N SER A 38 9.61 13.98 -57.07
CA SER A 38 8.22 13.62 -57.38
C SER A 38 7.31 13.81 -56.17
N LEU A 39 6.18 14.50 -56.36
CA LEU A 39 5.07 14.59 -55.39
C LEU A 39 4.69 13.18 -54.91
N SER A 40 4.90 12.92 -53.62
CA SER A 40 4.57 11.62 -53.02
C SER A 40 3.15 11.64 -52.46
N THR A 41 2.47 10.49 -52.41
CA THR A 41 1.17 10.36 -51.72
C THR A 41 1.27 10.54 -50.20
N ALA A 42 2.48 10.73 -49.65
CA ALA A 42 2.75 10.97 -48.24
C ALA A 42 2.96 12.46 -47.90
N ASP A 43 2.97 13.37 -48.88
CA ASP A 43 3.14 14.80 -48.66
C ASP A 43 1.82 15.42 -48.15
N SER A 44 1.89 16.24 -47.08
CA SER A 44 0.69 16.91 -46.56
C SER A 44 0.30 18.10 -47.46
N LEU A 45 -1.00 18.44 -47.52
CA LEU A 45 -1.50 19.62 -48.25
C LEU A 45 -0.80 20.92 -47.84
N ALA A 46 -0.38 21.05 -46.57
CA ALA A 46 0.35 22.22 -46.09
C ALA A 46 1.79 22.26 -46.60
N ASP A 47 2.45 21.10 -46.73
CA ASP A 47 3.78 21.02 -47.34
C ASP A 47 3.69 21.31 -48.83
N ILE A 48 2.68 20.79 -49.54
CA ILE A 48 2.43 21.09 -50.97
C ILE A 48 2.18 22.59 -51.17
N LEU A 49 1.35 23.20 -50.30
CA LEU A 49 1.08 24.64 -50.33
C LEU A 49 2.37 25.48 -50.20
N GLU A 50 3.16 25.25 -49.15
CA GLU A 50 4.33 26.09 -48.84
C GLU A 50 5.51 25.85 -49.78
N LEU A 51 5.63 24.65 -50.35
CA LEU A 51 6.81 24.23 -51.11
C LEU A 51 6.58 24.12 -52.62
N ASP A 52 5.36 23.85 -53.10
CA ASP A 52 5.05 23.75 -54.53
C ASP A 52 4.17 24.89 -55.06
N ILE A 53 3.17 25.30 -54.29
CA ILE A 53 2.14 26.25 -54.74
C ILE A 53 2.62 27.69 -54.56
N LEU A 54 2.83 28.13 -53.31
CA LEU A 54 3.17 29.52 -53.00
C LEU A 54 4.45 30.03 -53.71
N PRO A 55 5.53 29.24 -53.87
CA PRO A 55 6.71 29.69 -54.60
C PRO A 55 6.49 29.96 -56.10
N ARG A 56 5.40 29.45 -56.69
CA ARG A 56 5.05 29.65 -58.11
C ARG A 56 4.12 30.83 -58.33
N LEU A 57 3.55 31.38 -57.26
CA LEU A 57 2.64 32.52 -57.31
C LEU A 57 3.40 33.81 -57.02
N SER A 58 3.16 34.84 -57.83
CA SER A 58 3.58 36.20 -57.50
C SER A 58 2.71 36.80 -56.40
N THR A 59 3.16 37.91 -55.82
CA THR A 59 2.36 38.67 -54.84
C THR A 59 1.01 39.06 -55.46
N GLU A 60 1.00 39.48 -56.73
CA GLU A 60 -0.20 39.87 -57.45
C GLU A 60 -1.15 38.69 -57.74
N ASP A 61 -0.61 37.49 -57.97
CA ASP A 61 -1.43 36.26 -58.13
C ASP A 61 -2.08 35.84 -56.81
N ILE A 62 -1.40 36.05 -55.68
CA ILE A 62 -1.95 35.78 -54.34
C ILE A 62 -3.05 36.79 -53.96
N TYR A 63 -2.85 38.07 -54.32
CA TYR A 63 -3.72 39.19 -53.95
C TYR A 63 -4.52 39.73 -55.14
N ASP A 64 -5.24 38.84 -55.82
CA ASP A 64 -5.78 39.05 -57.17
C ASP A 64 -7.06 39.91 -57.27
N TRP A 65 -7.65 40.34 -56.15
CA TRP A 65 -8.91 41.08 -56.21
C TRP A 65 -8.73 42.40 -56.96
N GLY A 66 -9.32 42.48 -58.16
CA GLY A 66 -9.10 43.59 -59.10
C GLY A 66 -9.47 44.98 -58.56
N GLY A 67 -10.24 45.07 -57.48
CA GLY A 67 -10.57 46.32 -56.80
C GLY A 67 -9.43 46.92 -55.97
N HIS A 68 -8.35 46.16 -55.68
CA HIS A 68 -7.25 46.63 -54.84
C HIS A 68 -6.61 47.91 -55.35
N ASN A 69 -6.45 48.08 -56.67
CA ASN A 69 -5.79 49.23 -57.29
C ASN A 69 -4.47 49.61 -56.60
N PHE A 70 -3.59 48.63 -56.43
CA PHE A 70 -2.36 48.78 -55.65
C PHE A 70 -1.48 49.93 -56.15
N LYS A 71 -1.00 50.74 -55.19
CA LYS A 71 0.03 51.75 -55.36
C LYS A 71 1.23 51.38 -54.50
N LYS A 72 2.42 51.53 -55.06
CA LYS A 72 3.67 51.26 -54.33
C LYS A 72 3.95 52.37 -53.33
N HIS A 73 4.07 52.03 -52.06
CA HIS A 73 4.41 52.94 -50.98
C HIS A 73 5.63 52.41 -50.23
N GLY A 74 6.82 52.85 -50.65
CA GLY A 74 8.08 52.32 -50.15
C GLY A 74 8.28 50.86 -50.56
N LYS A 75 8.50 49.98 -49.57
CA LYS A 75 8.65 48.53 -49.77
C LYS A 75 7.33 47.75 -49.78
N LYS A 76 6.19 48.43 -49.59
CA LYS A 76 4.86 47.82 -49.51
C LYS A 76 3.99 48.21 -50.71
N LEU A 77 3.02 47.37 -51.02
CA LEU A 77 1.89 47.71 -51.90
C LEU A 77 0.72 48.15 -51.03
N VAL A 78 0.00 49.18 -51.45
CA VAL A 78 -1.13 49.73 -50.69
C VAL A 78 -2.33 49.90 -51.60
N GLY A 79 -3.50 49.44 -51.18
CA GLY A 79 -4.73 49.46 -51.98
C GLY A 79 -6.02 49.52 -51.17
N PHE A 80 -7.13 49.41 -51.89
CA PHE A 80 -8.47 49.23 -51.31
C PHE A 80 -8.62 47.83 -50.71
N CYS A 81 -9.50 47.70 -49.73
CA CYS A 81 -9.80 46.41 -49.11
C CYS A 81 -11.03 45.78 -49.78
N PRO A 82 -11.04 44.45 -50.01
CA PRO A 82 -12.21 43.76 -50.58
C PRO A 82 -13.45 43.79 -49.70
N GLN A 83 -13.29 43.94 -48.38
CA GLN A 83 -14.38 43.82 -47.40
C GLN A 83 -14.90 45.16 -46.85
N HIS A 84 -14.08 46.23 -46.86
CA HIS A 84 -14.53 47.54 -46.37
C HIS A 84 -14.34 48.63 -47.41
N GLY A 85 -15.38 49.45 -47.59
CA GLY A 85 -15.33 50.64 -48.43
C GLY A 85 -14.63 51.78 -47.69
N GLY A 86 -13.54 52.29 -48.27
CA GLY A 86 -12.81 53.46 -47.75
C GLY A 86 -12.42 54.39 -48.90
N SER A 87 -12.55 55.70 -48.71
CA SER A 87 -12.32 56.70 -49.76
C SER A 87 -10.85 57.02 -50.03
N SER A 88 -9.92 56.63 -49.14
CA SER A 88 -8.48 56.94 -49.29
C SER A 88 -7.68 55.88 -50.07
N GLY A 89 -8.18 54.65 -50.20
CA GLY A 89 -7.49 53.55 -50.88
C GLY A 89 -6.14 53.14 -50.25
N THR A 90 -5.91 53.49 -48.97
CA THR A 90 -4.62 53.29 -48.29
C THR A 90 -4.65 52.26 -47.15
N ALA A 91 -5.80 51.65 -46.88
CA ALA A 91 -6.01 50.85 -45.68
C ALA A 91 -5.43 49.42 -45.79
N PHE A 92 -5.41 48.84 -46.99
CA PHE A 92 -4.92 47.48 -47.23
C PHE A 92 -3.46 47.54 -47.66
N GLN A 93 -2.56 46.94 -46.89
CA GLN A 93 -1.12 46.94 -47.16
C GLN A 93 -0.61 45.51 -47.36
N VAL A 94 0.20 45.28 -48.38
CA VAL A 94 0.88 44.02 -48.65
C VAL A 94 2.39 44.26 -48.61
N ASN A 95 3.14 43.35 -47.99
CA ASN A 95 4.58 43.28 -48.04
C ASN A 95 5.01 42.19 -49.03
N PRO A 96 5.49 42.55 -50.24
CA PRO A 96 5.92 41.57 -51.23
C PRO A 96 7.13 40.72 -50.80
N ALA A 97 7.88 41.14 -49.78
CA ALA A 97 9.09 40.42 -49.34
C ALA A 97 8.77 39.10 -48.63
N ASP A 98 7.63 39.00 -47.96
CA ASP A 98 7.19 37.82 -47.22
C ASP A 98 5.72 37.44 -47.53
N ASN A 99 5.15 38.06 -48.56
CA ASN A 99 3.76 37.94 -48.96
C ASN A 99 2.78 38.05 -47.79
N SER A 100 3.08 38.87 -46.78
CA SER A 100 2.14 39.19 -45.70
C SER A 100 1.26 40.38 -46.05
N TRP A 101 0.03 40.41 -45.56
CA TRP A 101 -0.88 41.54 -45.71
C TRP A 101 -1.50 41.95 -44.38
N TYR A 102 -1.88 43.22 -44.31
CA TYR A 102 -2.65 43.75 -43.20
C TYR A 102 -3.56 44.89 -43.66
N CYS A 103 -4.80 44.87 -43.19
CA CYS A 103 -5.79 45.89 -43.42
C CYS A 103 -6.03 46.70 -42.14
N HIS A 104 -5.66 47.97 -42.13
CA HIS A 104 -5.84 48.85 -40.98
C HIS A 104 -7.31 49.16 -40.65
N GLY A 105 -8.20 49.11 -41.65
CA GLY A 105 -9.64 49.32 -41.45
C GLY A 105 -10.33 48.14 -40.75
N CYS A 106 -10.16 46.94 -41.30
CA CYS A 106 -10.70 45.70 -40.74
C CYS A 106 -9.93 45.17 -39.53
N GLN A 107 -8.71 45.64 -39.29
CA GLN A 107 -7.78 45.10 -38.28
C GLN A 107 -7.50 43.60 -38.48
N GLU A 108 -7.47 43.17 -39.74
CA GLU A 108 -7.23 41.78 -40.16
C GLU A 108 -5.95 41.71 -40.99
N GLY A 109 -5.25 40.59 -40.92
CA GLY A 109 -4.06 40.34 -41.72
C GLY A 109 -3.57 38.90 -41.61
N GLY A 110 -2.65 38.55 -42.48
CA GLY A 110 -2.12 37.19 -42.58
C GLY A 110 -1.29 37.01 -43.84
N HIS A 111 -1.33 35.83 -44.43
CA HIS A 111 -0.67 35.49 -45.69
C HIS A 111 -1.72 35.05 -46.73
N ALA A 112 -1.28 34.42 -47.81
CA ALA A 112 -2.11 34.03 -48.97
C ALA A 112 -3.44 33.37 -48.60
N VAL A 113 -3.40 32.36 -47.74
CA VAL A 113 -4.59 31.58 -47.36
C VAL A 113 -5.58 32.42 -46.55
N GLN A 114 -5.10 33.23 -45.60
CA GLN A 114 -5.96 34.15 -44.84
C GLN A 114 -6.55 35.23 -45.74
N TYR A 115 -5.80 35.68 -46.76
CA TYR A 115 -6.30 36.65 -47.71
C TYR A 115 -7.45 36.09 -48.55
N ARG A 116 -7.28 34.91 -49.15
CA ARG A 116 -8.33 34.24 -49.94
C ARG A 116 -9.60 34.05 -49.13
N HIS A 117 -9.46 33.60 -47.88
CA HIS A 117 -10.58 33.49 -46.96
C HIS A 117 -11.23 34.85 -46.67
N PHE A 118 -10.42 35.88 -46.45
CA PHE A 118 -10.88 37.24 -46.19
C PHE A 118 -11.55 37.90 -47.40
N ALA A 119 -11.05 37.70 -48.62
CA ALA A 119 -11.68 38.18 -49.84
C ALA A 119 -13.07 37.53 -50.03
N ASN A 120 -13.22 36.27 -49.62
CA ASN A 120 -14.48 35.52 -49.67
C ASN A 120 -15.44 35.79 -48.48
N GLY A 121 -15.15 36.78 -47.62
CA GLY A 121 -16.03 37.19 -46.52
C GLY A 121 -15.73 36.52 -45.17
N GLY A 122 -14.69 35.69 -45.11
CA GLY A 122 -14.20 35.06 -43.88
C GLY A 122 -13.32 35.97 -43.02
N HIS A 123 -13.04 35.55 -41.79
CA HIS A 123 -12.15 36.26 -40.86
C HIS A 123 -11.20 35.27 -40.18
N GLY A 124 -9.93 35.66 -39.99
CA GLY A 124 -8.91 34.81 -39.38
C GLY A 124 -8.37 33.68 -40.28
N THR A 125 -7.88 32.59 -39.67
CA THR A 125 -7.25 31.46 -40.40
C THR A 125 -8.28 30.38 -40.75
N PRO A 126 -8.49 30.06 -42.05
CA PRO A 126 -9.45 29.04 -42.49
C PRO A 126 -9.03 27.63 -42.02
N LYS A 127 -10.00 26.73 -41.85
CA LYS A 127 -9.78 25.35 -41.41
C LYS A 127 -10.70 24.38 -42.15
N GLY A 128 -10.29 23.12 -42.22
CA GLY A 128 -11.13 22.06 -42.81
C GLY A 128 -11.39 22.31 -44.28
N LYS A 129 -12.67 22.24 -44.69
CA LYS A 129 -13.09 22.36 -46.09
C LYS A 129 -12.66 23.70 -46.71
N ASP A 130 -12.85 24.82 -46.02
CA ASP A 130 -12.46 26.15 -46.53
C ASP A 130 -10.95 26.25 -46.78
N PHE A 131 -10.12 25.57 -45.98
CA PHE A 131 -8.67 25.53 -46.21
C PHE A 131 -8.34 24.71 -47.45
N ILE A 132 -9.00 23.56 -47.65
CA ILE A 132 -8.78 22.70 -48.82
C ILE A 132 -9.19 23.43 -50.10
N GLU A 133 -10.38 24.05 -50.12
CA GLU A 133 -10.88 24.80 -51.27
C GLU A 133 -9.96 25.98 -51.64
N ILE A 134 -9.44 26.71 -50.63
CA ILE A 134 -8.49 27.79 -50.87
C ILE A 134 -7.14 27.26 -51.39
N VAL A 135 -6.68 26.11 -50.89
CA VAL A 135 -5.43 25.50 -51.39
C VAL A 135 -5.62 24.96 -52.80
N GLU A 136 -6.79 24.41 -53.13
CA GLU A 136 -7.16 24.01 -54.49
C GLU A 136 -7.20 25.22 -55.44
N GLU A 137 -7.81 26.33 -55.03
CA GLU A 137 -7.82 27.59 -55.80
C GLU A 137 -6.40 28.10 -56.05
N LEU A 138 -5.56 28.17 -55.00
CA LEU A 138 -4.17 28.57 -55.14
C LEU A 138 -3.34 27.58 -55.96
N ALA A 139 -3.65 26.28 -55.89
CA ALA A 139 -2.98 25.24 -56.68
C ALA A 139 -3.30 25.39 -58.17
N ASP A 140 -4.56 25.68 -58.50
CA ASP A 140 -5.02 25.96 -59.85
C ASP A 140 -4.33 27.23 -60.40
N ASP A 141 -4.26 28.31 -59.60
CA ASP A 141 -3.52 29.53 -59.94
C ASP A 141 -2.03 29.24 -60.20
N ALA A 142 -1.45 28.31 -59.44
CA ALA A 142 -0.03 27.93 -59.53
C ALA A 142 0.25 26.86 -60.61
N GLY A 143 -0.78 26.33 -61.28
CA GLY A 143 -0.68 25.22 -62.21
C GLY A 143 -0.13 23.93 -61.58
N VAL A 144 -0.44 23.68 -60.30
CA VAL A 144 -0.02 22.49 -59.55
C VAL A 144 -1.17 21.50 -59.46
N THR A 145 -1.06 20.34 -60.12
CA THR A 145 -2.05 19.28 -59.98
C THR A 145 -1.90 18.60 -58.61
N LEU A 146 -2.92 18.72 -57.77
CA LEU A 146 -2.98 18.03 -56.49
C LEU A 146 -3.20 16.51 -56.70
N PRO A 147 -2.60 15.64 -55.87
CA PRO A 147 -2.82 14.19 -55.98
C PRO A 147 -4.29 13.82 -55.71
N GLU A 148 -4.82 12.88 -56.51
CA GLU A 148 -6.22 12.46 -56.45
C GLU A 148 -6.53 11.83 -55.08
N TRP A 149 -7.39 12.49 -54.29
CA TRP A 149 -7.81 11.98 -53.00
C TRP A 149 -8.74 10.78 -53.20
N GLN A 150 -8.25 9.57 -52.94
CA GLN A 150 -9.07 8.35 -52.97
C GLN A 150 -9.66 8.07 -51.58
N PRO A 151 -10.99 8.12 -51.39
CA PRO A 151 -11.60 7.58 -50.19
C PRO A 151 -11.41 6.05 -50.17
N PRO A 152 -10.96 5.44 -49.06
CA PRO A 152 -10.73 4.00 -49.02
C PRO A 152 -12.04 3.23 -49.28
N GLN A 153 -12.01 2.37 -50.30
CA GLN A 153 -13.11 1.46 -50.64
C GLN A 153 -13.42 0.52 -49.48
N GLN A 154 -14.70 0.45 -49.11
CA GLN A 154 -15.22 -0.45 -48.08
C GLN A 154 -15.00 -1.92 -48.46
N LYS A 155 -14.03 -2.57 -47.79
CA LYS A 155 -14.10 -3.99 -47.46
C LYS A 155 -14.40 -4.09 -45.98
N GLN A 156 -15.56 -4.68 -45.67
CA GLN A 156 -16.03 -4.97 -44.32
C GLN A 156 -14.96 -5.69 -43.51
N GLN A 157 -14.32 -4.96 -42.61
CA GLN A 157 -13.56 -5.47 -41.46
C GLN A 157 -13.51 -4.32 -40.44
N ASN A 158 -14.15 -4.52 -39.29
CA ASN A 158 -14.19 -3.57 -38.17
C ASN A 158 -12.77 -3.05 -37.85
N LYS A 159 -12.50 -1.80 -38.19
CA LYS A 159 -11.27 -1.08 -37.82
C LYS A 159 -11.63 0.16 -36.99
N THR A 160 -11.24 0.08 -35.73
CA THR A 160 -11.13 1.15 -34.73
C THR A 160 -10.48 2.42 -35.29
N ILE A 161 -11.12 3.56 -35.03
CA ILE A 161 -10.61 4.90 -35.35
C ILE A 161 -9.51 5.28 -34.34
N PRO A 162 -8.33 5.76 -34.77
CA PRO A 162 -7.30 6.27 -33.85
C PRO A 162 -7.81 7.44 -33.01
N LYS A 163 -7.55 7.39 -31.69
CA LYS A 163 -8.05 8.34 -30.67
C LYS A 163 -7.87 9.82 -31.05
N LEU A 164 -6.79 10.17 -31.74
CA LEU A 164 -6.48 11.56 -32.10
C LEU A 164 -7.42 12.12 -33.18
N GLU A 165 -7.86 11.29 -34.12
CA GLU A 165 -8.81 11.64 -35.19
C GLU A 165 -10.23 11.82 -34.63
N TRP A 166 -10.61 11.00 -33.63
CA TRP A 166 -11.87 11.18 -32.92
C TRP A 166 -11.86 12.49 -32.09
N TRP A 167 -10.74 12.82 -31.45
CA TRP A 167 -10.58 14.03 -30.63
C TRP A 167 -10.68 15.34 -31.40
N GLN A 168 -10.25 15.37 -32.67
CA GLN A 168 -10.31 16.58 -33.50
C GLN A 168 -11.70 16.83 -34.10
N LYS A 169 -12.46 15.77 -34.41
CA LYS A 169 -13.82 15.88 -34.96
C LYS A 169 -14.84 16.44 -33.96
N CYS A 170 -14.65 16.23 -32.65
CA CYS A 170 -15.61 16.62 -31.61
C CYS A 170 -15.44 18.06 -31.04
N GLY A 171 -14.63 18.95 -31.64
CA GLY A 171 -14.65 20.40 -31.32
C GLY A 171 -14.18 20.83 -29.91
N LEU A 172 -13.67 19.91 -29.08
CA LEU A 172 -13.25 20.15 -27.69
C LEU A 172 -12.05 21.10 -27.44
N PRO A 173 -11.16 21.45 -28.40
CA PRO A 173 -10.06 22.39 -28.11
C PRO A 173 -10.56 23.81 -27.76
N ARG A 174 -11.74 24.21 -28.24
CA ARG A 174 -12.31 25.56 -27.99
C ARG A 174 -12.90 25.66 -26.58
N GLU A 175 -13.59 24.60 -26.15
CA GLU A 175 -14.15 24.43 -24.80
C GLU A 175 -13.05 24.27 -23.74
N ALA A 176 -12.02 23.46 -24.01
CA ALA A 176 -10.88 23.27 -23.08
C ALA A 176 -10.06 24.56 -22.88
N ASN A 177 -9.96 25.42 -23.90
CA ASN A 177 -9.26 26.71 -23.79
C ASN A 177 -10.12 27.77 -23.09
N ASN A 178 -11.45 27.72 -23.23
CA ASN A 178 -12.39 28.51 -22.45
C ASN A 178 -12.40 28.08 -20.97
N LEU A 179 -12.31 26.77 -20.72
CA LEU A 179 -12.14 26.19 -19.40
C LEU A 179 -10.81 26.62 -18.76
N ALA A 180 -9.71 26.57 -19.50
CA ALA A 180 -8.41 27.03 -19.03
C ALA A 180 -8.39 28.55 -18.74
N LYS A 181 -9.07 29.38 -19.55
CA LYS A 181 -9.23 30.82 -19.29
C LYS A 181 -10.11 31.09 -18.06
N PHE A 182 -11.20 30.33 -17.88
CA PHE A 182 -12.10 30.44 -16.75
C PHE A 182 -11.43 29.98 -15.43
N VAL A 183 -10.69 28.87 -15.47
CA VAL A 183 -9.88 28.35 -14.36
C VAL A 183 -8.79 29.37 -13.97
N ARG A 184 -8.04 29.94 -14.92
CA ARG A 184 -7.07 31.03 -14.63
C ARG A 184 -7.72 32.26 -13.99
N TRP A 185 -8.91 32.65 -14.46
CA TRP A 185 -9.67 33.76 -13.89
C TRP A 185 -10.21 33.47 -12.47
N ARG A 186 -10.63 32.23 -12.19
CA ARG A 186 -11.16 31.79 -10.88
C ARG A 186 -10.07 31.62 -9.82
N PHE A 187 -8.95 30.97 -10.18
CA PHE A 187 -7.81 30.79 -9.27
C PHE A 187 -7.07 32.10 -9.01
N GLY A 188 -7.07 33.05 -9.96
CA GLY A 188 -6.60 34.42 -9.73
C GLY A 188 -7.37 35.16 -8.62
N LYS A 189 -8.70 34.96 -8.50
CA LYS A 189 -9.51 35.58 -7.43
C LYS A 189 -9.30 34.93 -6.04
N ILE A 190 -8.98 33.64 -6.00
CA ILE A 190 -8.68 32.93 -4.74
C ILE A 190 -7.29 33.31 -4.24
N ALA A 191 -6.28 33.37 -5.13
CA ALA A 191 -4.96 33.88 -4.82
C ALA A 191 -4.99 35.36 -4.37
N TRP A 192 -5.82 36.20 -5.01
CA TRP A 192 -6.01 37.61 -4.60
C TRP A 192 -6.70 37.77 -3.24
N ARG A 193 -7.64 36.88 -2.89
CA ARG A 193 -8.28 36.84 -1.56
C ARG A 193 -7.33 36.31 -0.47
N PHE A 194 -6.43 35.39 -0.81
CA PHE A 194 -5.41 34.86 0.10
C PHE A 194 -4.30 35.89 0.37
N PHE A 195 -3.84 36.59 -0.67
CA PHE A 195 -2.90 37.72 -0.58
C PHE A 195 -3.44 38.86 0.28
N LYS A 196 -4.71 39.26 0.10
CA LYS A 196 -5.36 40.28 0.96
C LYS A 196 -5.43 39.90 2.45
N ARG A 197 -5.31 38.61 2.79
CA ARG A 197 -5.44 38.10 4.18
C ARG A 197 -4.10 37.78 4.85
N THR A 198 -3.03 37.58 4.07
CA THR A 198 -1.75 37.06 4.58
C THR A 198 -0.52 37.83 4.11
N GLY A 199 -0.64 38.70 3.09
CA GLY A 199 0.47 39.45 2.51
C GLY A 199 1.35 38.65 1.55
N GLU A 200 1.13 37.34 1.38
CA GLU A 200 1.94 36.44 0.54
C GLU A 200 1.09 35.67 -0.48
N LEU A 201 1.69 35.30 -1.62
CA LEU A 201 1.09 34.45 -2.66
C LEU A 201 1.47 32.97 -2.40
N PRO A 202 0.53 32.00 -2.53
CA PRO A 202 0.85 30.59 -2.36
C PRO A 202 1.77 30.07 -3.47
N ALA A 203 2.77 29.26 -3.11
CA ALA A 203 3.71 28.64 -4.04
C ALA A 203 2.99 27.65 -4.98
N ASN A 204 3.31 27.72 -6.27
CA ASN A 204 2.74 26.88 -7.31
C ASN A 204 3.24 25.43 -7.15
N PRO A 205 2.41 24.37 -7.34
CA PRO A 205 2.91 23.00 -7.34
C PRO A 205 3.85 22.83 -8.54
N GLN A 206 5.14 22.60 -8.29
CA GLN A 206 6.09 22.33 -9.35
C GLN A 206 5.88 20.90 -9.87
N LEU A 207 5.27 20.76 -11.05
CA LEU A 207 5.48 19.60 -11.91
C LEU A 207 6.97 19.60 -12.30
N ASN A 208 7.66 18.47 -12.11
CA ASN A 208 9.06 18.31 -12.47
C ASN A 208 9.21 18.56 -13.99
N LYS A 209 9.89 19.65 -14.36
CA LYS A 209 10.08 20.10 -15.75
C LYS A 209 11.54 19.97 -16.15
N ASN A 210 12.17 18.82 -15.93
CA ASN A 210 13.51 18.58 -16.49
C ASN A 210 13.38 17.75 -17.78
N PRO A 211 13.46 18.37 -18.97
CA PRO A 211 13.31 17.66 -20.25
C PRO A 211 14.43 16.66 -20.48
N ASP A 212 15.59 16.86 -19.85
CA ASP A 212 16.78 16.02 -20.04
C ASP A 212 16.67 14.67 -19.32
N GLU A 213 15.97 14.59 -18.18
CA GLU A 213 15.67 13.31 -17.51
C GLU A 213 14.63 12.49 -18.29
N GLN A 214 13.67 13.16 -18.94
CA GLN A 214 12.71 12.50 -19.83
C GLN A 214 13.36 12.05 -21.15
N LYS A 215 14.28 12.85 -21.71
CA LYS A 215 15.09 12.46 -22.87
C LYS A 215 15.99 11.27 -22.54
N LEU A 216 16.68 11.28 -21.41
CA LEU A 216 17.55 10.18 -21.00
C LEU A 216 16.75 8.88 -20.77
N ALA A 217 15.56 8.96 -20.15
CA ALA A 217 14.68 7.80 -20.01
C ALA A 217 14.17 7.28 -21.36
N THR A 218 13.86 8.17 -22.31
CA THR A 218 13.38 7.79 -23.65
C THR A 218 14.51 7.24 -24.53
N GLN A 219 15.73 7.76 -24.36
CA GLN A 219 16.92 7.36 -25.13
C GLN A 219 17.50 6.02 -24.64
N ILE A 220 17.47 5.75 -23.33
CA ILE A 220 17.80 4.44 -22.75
C ILE A 220 16.84 3.34 -23.25
N ILE A 221 15.56 3.69 -23.46
CA ILE A 221 14.56 2.75 -24.01
C ILE A 221 14.79 2.53 -25.52
N ALA A 222 15.24 3.54 -26.25
CA ALA A 222 15.44 3.45 -27.70
C ALA A 222 16.72 2.69 -28.11
N GLU A 223 17.82 2.80 -27.35
CA GLU A 223 19.14 2.25 -27.75
C GLU A 223 19.30 0.73 -27.50
N HIS A 224 18.39 0.09 -26.74
CA HIS A 224 18.49 -1.33 -26.36
C HIS A 224 17.49 -2.29 -27.01
N THR A 225 16.67 -1.85 -27.98
CA THR A 225 15.67 -2.71 -28.62
C THR A 225 15.89 -2.83 -30.12
N THR A 226 16.45 -3.95 -30.55
CA THR A 226 16.33 -4.40 -31.94
C THR A 226 15.06 -5.26 -32.08
N ALA A 227 14.47 -5.29 -33.27
CA ALA A 227 13.23 -6.03 -33.52
C ALA A 227 13.33 -7.56 -33.28
N ILE A 228 14.53 -8.09 -33.06
CA ILE A 228 14.78 -9.47 -32.65
C ILE A 228 14.57 -9.68 -31.14
N THR A 229 14.75 -8.66 -30.29
CA THR A 229 14.45 -8.72 -28.85
C THR A 229 12.96 -8.57 -28.51
N LEU A 230 12.13 -8.16 -29.48
CA LEU A 230 10.67 -8.01 -29.33
C LEU A 230 9.88 -9.31 -29.43
N TRP A 231 10.53 -10.44 -29.75
CA TRP A 231 9.94 -11.76 -29.54
C TRP A 231 10.30 -12.28 -28.15
N THR A 232 9.81 -11.58 -27.12
CA THR A 232 9.66 -12.17 -25.79
C THR A 232 8.23 -12.66 -25.69
N PRO A 233 7.96 -13.95 -25.41
CA PRO A 233 6.59 -14.43 -25.23
C PRO A 233 5.88 -13.55 -24.19
N LEU A 234 4.64 -13.17 -24.48
CA LEU A 234 3.78 -12.36 -23.61
C LEU A 234 3.91 -12.85 -22.17
N LEU A 235 4.26 -11.93 -21.27
CA LEU A 235 4.40 -12.22 -19.86
C LEU A 235 3.05 -12.73 -19.35
N LYS A 236 2.97 -14.01 -18.96
CA LYS A 236 1.72 -14.59 -18.48
C LYS A 236 1.40 -13.98 -17.10
N LEU A 237 0.30 -13.22 -17.04
CA LEU A 237 -0.21 -12.59 -15.83
C LEU A 237 -1.02 -13.64 -15.03
N GLY A 238 -0.36 -14.34 -14.10
CA GLY A 238 -1.01 -15.30 -13.23
C GLY A 238 -0.02 -16.04 -12.33
N THR A 239 -0.51 -16.69 -11.28
CA THR A 239 0.25 -17.69 -10.53
C THR A 239 0.03 -19.03 -11.23
N PRO A 240 1.06 -19.65 -11.83
CA PRO A 240 0.92 -20.99 -12.37
C PRO A 240 0.51 -21.93 -11.23
N TYR A 241 -0.46 -22.81 -11.49
CA TYR A 241 -0.82 -23.84 -10.53
C TYR A 241 -0.97 -25.20 -11.20
N ILE A 242 -0.77 -26.23 -10.39
CA ILE A 242 -0.91 -27.64 -10.76
C ILE A 242 -2.05 -28.21 -9.91
N ASN A 243 -3.03 -28.85 -10.55
CA ASN A 243 -4.05 -29.59 -9.82
C ASN A 243 -3.46 -30.92 -9.34
N TYR A 244 -3.59 -31.21 -8.06
CA TYR A 244 -3.23 -32.52 -7.54
C TYR A 244 -4.28 -33.54 -7.97
N THR A 245 -3.87 -34.53 -8.78
CA THR A 245 -4.74 -35.61 -9.26
C THR A 245 -4.43 -36.95 -8.61
N GLY A 246 -3.31 -37.06 -7.89
CA GLY A 246 -2.91 -38.21 -7.10
C GLY A 246 -1.39 -38.26 -6.89
N PRO A 247 -0.88 -39.35 -6.27
CA PRO A 247 0.55 -39.55 -6.11
C PRO A 247 1.29 -39.44 -7.45
N GLY A 248 2.30 -38.57 -7.50
CA GLY A 248 3.07 -38.27 -8.71
C GLY A 248 2.84 -36.86 -9.23
N SER A 249 1.74 -36.20 -8.87
CA SER A 249 1.37 -34.86 -9.37
C SER A 249 2.29 -33.72 -8.92
N ILE A 250 3.06 -33.87 -7.84
CA ILE A 250 3.92 -32.79 -7.34
C ILE A 250 5.28 -32.87 -8.03
N PRO A 251 5.73 -31.88 -8.82
CA PRO A 251 7.04 -31.95 -9.45
C PRO A 251 8.16 -31.80 -8.40
N THR A 252 9.35 -32.33 -8.70
CA THR A 252 10.59 -31.89 -8.04
C THR A 252 10.90 -30.44 -8.41
N TYR A 253 11.75 -29.76 -7.63
CA TYR A 253 12.11 -28.38 -7.95
C TYR A 253 12.78 -28.23 -9.33
N SER A 254 13.62 -29.20 -9.72
CA SER A 254 14.27 -29.19 -11.04
C SER A 254 13.27 -29.37 -12.19
N GLU A 255 12.29 -30.27 -12.05
CA GLU A 255 11.21 -30.44 -13.03
C GLU A 255 10.37 -29.17 -13.16
N TYR A 256 10.07 -28.53 -12.04
CA TYR A 256 9.32 -27.28 -12.03
C TYR A 256 10.10 -26.11 -12.65
N GLN A 257 11.41 -26.02 -12.42
CA GLN A 257 12.26 -25.03 -13.10
C GLN A 257 12.23 -25.20 -14.62
N LYS A 258 12.30 -26.44 -15.13
CA LYS A 258 12.19 -26.73 -16.57
C LYS A 258 10.82 -26.28 -17.13
N LEU A 259 9.74 -26.47 -16.39
CA LEU A 259 8.42 -25.97 -16.77
C LEU A 259 8.42 -24.43 -16.90
N LEU A 260 9.06 -23.73 -15.95
CA LEU A 260 9.18 -22.27 -15.98
C LEU A 260 10.09 -21.75 -17.10
N GLU A 261 11.11 -22.50 -17.52
CA GLU A 261 12.00 -22.09 -18.63
C GLU A 261 11.25 -22.03 -19.97
N THR A 262 10.20 -22.84 -20.13
CA THR A 262 9.37 -22.86 -21.34
C THR A 262 8.34 -21.73 -21.39
N GLU A 263 8.08 -21.02 -20.28
CA GLU A 263 6.99 -20.04 -20.17
C GLU A 263 7.34 -18.78 -19.35
N ASN A 264 7.00 -17.59 -19.86
CA ASN A 264 7.40 -16.30 -19.26
C ASN A 264 6.45 -15.81 -18.15
N TRP A 265 6.42 -16.50 -16.98
CA TRP A 265 5.55 -16.17 -15.84
C TRP A 265 6.07 -15.03 -14.95
N LEU A 266 5.18 -14.14 -14.51
CA LEU A 266 5.49 -13.08 -13.54
C LEU A 266 5.71 -13.60 -12.11
N ILE A 267 4.91 -14.57 -11.71
CA ILE A 267 4.95 -15.24 -10.40
C ILE A 267 5.50 -16.64 -10.65
N LYS A 268 6.59 -17.01 -9.95
CA LYS A 268 7.33 -18.25 -10.22
C LYS A 268 7.17 -19.28 -9.13
N GLU A 269 6.41 -19.00 -8.09
CA GLU A 269 6.17 -19.91 -6.97
C GLU A 269 5.29 -21.10 -7.41
N PRO A 270 5.73 -22.35 -7.18
CA PRO A 270 4.92 -23.52 -7.49
C PRO A 270 3.72 -23.59 -6.57
N ASN A 271 2.51 -23.55 -7.15
CA ASN A 271 1.26 -23.68 -6.41
C ASN A 271 0.55 -25.00 -6.76
N ILE A 272 0.32 -25.86 -5.77
CA ILE A 272 -0.46 -27.09 -5.92
C ILE A 272 -1.85 -26.86 -5.35
N LYS A 273 -2.88 -27.03 -6.19
CA LYS A 273 -4.28 -26.91 -5.79
C LYS A 273 -4.91 -28.26 -5.53
N PHE A 274 -5.56 -28.44 -4.37
CA PHE A 274 -6.24 -29.68 -4.03
C PHE A 274 -7.24 -29.53 -2.89
N ASP A 275 -8.27 -30.40 -2.84
CA ASP A 275 -9.13 -30.45 -1.66
C ASP A 275 -8.44 -31.20 -0.52
N LEU A 276 -8.02 -30.46 0.50
CA LEU A 276 -7.37 -30.99 1.70
C LEU A 276 -8.18 -32.07 2.41
N ARG A 277 -9.52 -32.04 2.34
CA ARG A 277 -10.37 -33.06 2.98
C ARG A 277 -10.38 -34.38 2.24
N VAL A 278 -10.18 -34.32 0.92
CA VAL A 278 -10.14 -35.50 0.05
C VAL A 278 -8.77 -36.15 0.15
N TRP A 279 -7.70 -35.34 -0.02
CA TRP A 279 -6.34 -35.87 -0.16
C TRP A 279 -5.57 -35.99 1.16
N GLY A 280 -6.03 -35.30 2.22
CA GLY A 280 -5.43 -35.36 3.55
C GLY A 280 -3.95 -34.95 3.53
N ASP A 281 -3.11 -35.76 4.18
CA ASP A 281 -1.66 -35.53 4.28
C ASP A 281 -0.85 -36.01 3.07
N THR A 282 -1.49 -36.67 2.10
CA THR A 282 -0.81 -37.34 0.97
C THR A 282 0.04 -36.37 0.13
N PRO A 283 -0.44 -35.17 -0.24
CA PRO A 283 0.37 -34.21 -1.00
C PRO A 283 1.61 -33.73 -0.21
N ALA A 284 1.48 -33.55 1.11
CA ALA A 284 2.61 -33.16 1.95
C ALA A 284 3.68 -34.28 2.01
N ARG A 285 3.24 -35.54 2.19
CA ARG A 285 4.14 -36.71 2.18
C ARG A 285 4.91 -36.85 0.87
N GLU A 286 4.21 -36.65 -0.26
CA GLU A 286 4.85 -36.68 -1.58
C GLU A 286 5.85 -35.53 -1.76
N ALA A 287 5.50 -34.31 -1.34
CA ALA A 287 6.42 -33.18 -1.41
C ALA A 287 7.70 -33.42 -0.58
N TYR A 288 7.55 -34.00 0.62
CA TYR A 288 8.70 -34.33 1.47
C TYR A 288 9.61 -35.35 0.79
N ALA A 289 9.03 -36.44 0.25
CA ALA A 289 9.77 -37.47 -0.47
C ALA A 289 10.50 -36.93 -1.72
N LYS A 290 9.95 -35.88 -2.36
CA LYS A 290 10.55 -35.19 -3.51
C LYS A 290 11.56 -34.10 -3.14
N GLY A 291 11.90 -33.96 -1.85
CA GLY A 291 12.95 -33.05 -1.37
C GLY A 291 12.52 -31.59 -1.24
N TRP A 292 11.22 -31.30 -1.10
CA TRP A 292 10.75 -29.95 -0.77
C TRP A 292 10.96 -29.65 0.70
N ASN A 293 11.88 -28.71 0.99
CA ASN A 293 12.24 -28.37 2.38
C ASN A 293 11.34 -27.28 3.00
N LEU A 294 10.69 -26.45 2.18
CA LEU A 294 9.82 -25.37 2.64
C LEU A 294 8.46 -25.44 1.94
N ILE A 295 7.41 -25.62 2.73
CA ILE A 295 6.02 -25.68 2.26
C ILE A 295 5.20 -24.61 2.98
N LEU A 296 4.41 -23.85 2.22
CA LEU A 296 3.41 -22.91 2.73
C LEU A 296 2.02 -23.42 2.36
N ASP A 297 1.27 -23.89 3.34
CA ASP A 297 -0.11 -24.32 3.18
C ASP A 297 -1.08 -23.15 3.42
N LYS A 298 -1.74 -22.73 2.34
CA LYS A 298 -2.67 -21.60 2.30
C LYS A 298 -4.14 -22.03 2.25
N HIS A 299 -4.49 -23.28 2.53
CA HIS A 299 -5.91 -23.68 2.56
C HIS A 299 -6.71 -22.80 3.53
N GLY A 300 -8.01 -22.61 3.30
CA GLY A 300 -8.85 -21.72 4.09
C GLY A 300 -9.01 -22.07 5.57
N CYS A 301 -9.58 -21.13 6.32
CA CYS A 301 -10.02 -21.36 7.69
C CYS A 301 -11.26 -22.27 7.68
N GLY A 302 -11.08 -23.57 7.94
CA GLY A 302 -12.20 -24.53 8.13
C GLY A 302 -11.95 -25.86 7.46
N GLU A 303 -10.86 -25.91 6.71
CA GLU A 303 -10.57 -26.99 5.79
C GLU A 303 -9.81 -28.14 6.44
N GLY A 304 -9.42 -28.00 7.71
CA GLY A 304 -8.79 -29.07 8.48
C GLY A 304 -7.27 -29.05 8.47
N LYS A 305 -6.59 -27.96 8.06
CA LYS A 305 -5.11 -27.84 8.11
C LYS A 305 -4.50 -28.37 9.41
N SER A 306 -4.79 -27.71 10.54
CA SER A 306 -4.24 -28.12 11.83
C SER A 306 -4.63 -29.57 12.19
N HIS A 307 -5.80 -30.05 11.74
CA HIS A 307 -6.20 -31.44 11.95
C HIS A 307 -5.34 -32.42 11.13
N VAL A 308 -5.19 -32.20 9.83
CA VAL A 308 -4.42 -33.04 8.89
C VAL A 308 -2.95 -33.06 9.28
N TYR A 309 -2.33 -31.90 9.44
CA TYR A 309 -0.91 -31.83 9.83
C TYR A 309 -0.70 -32.23 11.30
N GLY A 310 -1.70 -32.04 12.16
CA GLY A 310 -1.72 -32.63 13.51
C GLY A 310 -1.61 -34.16 13.48
N ALA A 311 -2.22 -34.81 12.48
CA ALA A 311 -2.18 -36.27 12.28
C ALA A 311 -1.01 -36.76 11.38
N LEU A 312 -0.14 -35.86 10.90
CA LEU A 312 1.06 -36.20 10.15
C LEU A 312 2.18 -36.62 11.10
N ARG A 313 2.38 -37.94 11.23
CA ARG A 313 3.27 -38.57 12.21
C ARG A 313 4.57 -39.04 11.57
N ALA A 314 5.62 -39.22 12.37
CA ALA A 314 6.96 -39.57 11.88
C ALA A 314 6.99 -40.91 11.15
N ASP A 315 6.20 -41.89 11.60
CA ASP A 315 6.07 -43.22 10.98
C ASP A 315 5.51 -43.20 9.55
N LYS A 316 4.85 -42.10 9.15
CA LYS A 316 4.33 -41.90 7.79
C LYS A 316 5.34 -41.22 6.86
N LEU A 317 6.49 -40.80 7.35
CA LEU A 317 7.44 -39.94 6.65
C LEU A 317 8.79 -40.64 6.48
N GLU A 318 9.16 -40.89 5.23
CA GLU A 318 10.47 -41.47 4.91
C GLU A 318 11.59 -40.49 5.25
N GLY A 319 12.62 -40.98 5.96
CA GLY A 319 13.79 -40.18 6.34
C GLY A 319 13.56 -39.14 7.44
N ILE A 320 12.38 -39.12 8.09
CA ILE A 320 12.06 -38.24 9.21
C ILE A 320 11.91 -39.06 10.48
N GLU A 321 12.69 -38.73 11.51
CA GLU A 321 12.63 -39.42 12.81
C GLU A 321 11.66 -38.75 13.78
N ARG A 322 11.45 -37.43 13.65
CA ARG A 322 10.62 -36.64 14.57
C ARG A 322 9.68 -35.70 13.83
N THR A 323 8.46 -35.53 14.34
CA THR A 323 7.56 -34.44 13.94
C THR A 323 7.30 -33.49 15.10
N VAL A 324 7.32 -32.18 14.82
CA VAL A 324 7.09 -31.13 15.82
C VAL A 324 5.99 -30.21 15.33
N PHE A 325 4.88 -30.14 16.07
CA PHE A 325 3.81 -29.17 15.83
C PHE A 325 4.02 -27.94 16.73
N ALA A 326 4.53 -26.86 16.16
CA ALA A 326 4.83 -25.63 16.85
C ALA A 326 3.67 -24.63 16.78
N ALA A 327 3.18 -24.19 17.94
CA ALA A 327 2.12 -23.19 18.06
C ALA A 327 2.29 -22.38 19.35
N THR A 328 1.93 -21.10 19.33
CA THR A 328 1.91 -20.25 20.55
C THR A 328 1.00 -20.80 21.64
N ASN A 329 -0.15 -21.37 21.25
CA ASN A 329 -1.13 -21.95 22.17
C ASN A 329 -1.02 -23.48 22.26
N HIS A 330 0.19 -24.05 22.17
CA HIS A 330 0.43 -25.49 22.16
C HIS A 330 -0.20 -26.25 23.36
N ARG A 331 -0.39 -25.60 24.51
CA ARG A 331 -1.03 -26.19 25.70
C ARG A 331 -2.55 -26.33 25.55
N ASN A 332 -3.18 -25.49 24.73
CA ASN A 332 -4.62 -25.48 24.49
C ASN A 332 -4.91 -25.65 22.99
N PRO A 333 -4.59 -26.82 22.43
CA PRO A 333 -4.81 -27.08 21.01
C PRO A 333 -6.29 -27.00 20.67
N THR A 334 -6.60 -26.52 19.47
CA THR A 334 -7.98 -26.36 18.98
C THR A 334 -8.50 -27.56 18.20
N VAL A 335 -7.63 -28.55 17.94
CA VAL A 335 -7.94 -29.77 17.20
C VAL A 335 -7.38 -30.99 17.91
N GLU A 336 -8.15 -32.07 17.90
CA GLU A 336 -7.88 -33.31 18.62
C GLU A 336 -6.58 -34.00 18.17
N SER A 337 -6.27 -33.99 16.88
CA SER A 337 -5.04 -34.64 16.36
C SER A 337 -3.76 -34.00 16.87
N VAL A 338 -3.76 -32.68 17.10
CA VAL A 338 -2.64 -31.98 17.76
C VAL A 338 -2.63 -32.32 19.25
N GLU A 339 -3.81 -32.46 19.89
CA GLU A 339 -3.91 -32.79 21.31
C GLU A 339 -3.39 -34.19 21.66
N HIS A 340 -3.40 -35.12 20.70
CA HIS A 340 -2.80 -36.45 20.86
C HIS A 340 -1.25 -36.46 20.82
N ARG A 341 -0.62 -35.38 20.35
CA ARG A 341 0.85 -35.26 20.36
C ARG A 341 1.35 -35.00 21.77
N LYS A 342 2.52 -35.53 22.13
CA LYS A 342 3.11 -35.26 23.45
C LYS A 342 3.46 -33.78 23.57
N ASP A 343 2.89 -33.11 24.57
CA ASP A 343 3.24 -31.72 24.88
C ASP A 343 4.66 -31.64 25.42
N LEU A 344 5.49 -30.82 24.78
CA LEU A 344 6.83 -30.52 25.27
C LEU A 344 6.74 -29.39 26.28
N ILE A 345 7.03 -29.69 27.55
CA ILE A 345 6.94 -28.71 28.62
C ILE A 345 7.78 -27.45 28.34
N ALA A 346 7.10 -26.31 28.35
CA ALA A 346 7.67 -24.97 28.16
C ALA A 346 7.67 -24.19 29.48
N LYS A 347 8.64 -23.27 29.64
CA LYS A 347 8.77 -22.46 30.85
C LYS A 347 7.58 -21.50 30.97
N HIS A 348 7.10 -21.26 32.19
CA HIS A 348 6.03 -20.31 32.49
C HIS A 348 6.17 -19.76 33.92
N ASN A 349 5.54 -18.61 34.17
CA ASN A 349 5.50 -17.96 35.49
C ASN A 349 4.42 -18.53 36.43
N GLY A 350 3.79 -19.65 36.03
CA GLY A 350 2.63 -20.25 36.70
C GLY A 350 1.37 -20.14 35.83
N LEU A 351 0.50 -21.15 35.90
CA LEU A 351 -0.73 -21.22 35.12
C LEU A 351 -1.94 -21.50 36.01
N THR A 352 -3.10 -21.08 35.54
CA THR A 352 -4.42 -21.29 36.17
C THR A 352 -5.34 -21.98 35.17
N TYR A 353 -6.20 -22.88 35.65
CA TYR A 353 -7.20 -23.54 34.82
C TYR A 353 -8.40 -22.61 34.59
N ASP A 354 -8.71 -22.37 33.31
CA ASP A 354 -9.94 -21.75 32.86
C ASP A 354 -10.96 -22.84 32.53
N ASN A 355 -11.80 -23.19 33.50
CA ASN A 355 -12.86 -24.20 33.34
C ASN A 355 -14.01 -23.73 32.44
N THR A 356 -14.00 -22.49 31.93
CA THR A 356 -15.02 -22.01 30.99
C THR A 356 -14.71 -22.42 29.55
N LYS A 357 -13.47 -22.83 29.27
CA LYS A 357 -12.99 -23.25 27.95
C LYS A 357 -12.35 -24.63 28.05
N HIS A 358 -12.66 -25.49 27.09
CA HIS A 358 -12.14 -26.86 27.05
C HIS A 358 -11.49 -27.14 25.69
N THR A 359 -10.42 -27.93 25.71
CA THR A 359 -9.78 -28.49 24.51
C THR A 359 -10.68 -29.59 23.91
N PRO A 360 -10.40 -30.06 22.68
CA PRO A 360 -11.16 -31.14 22.05
C PRO A 360 -11.28 -32.43 22.88
N LEU A 361 -10.26 -32.80 23.67
CA LEU A 361 -10.32 -33.94 24.58
C LEU A 361 -10.97 -33.61 25.95
N GLY A 362 -11.54 -32.42 26.10
CA GLY A 362 -12.26 -32.01 27.31
C GLY A 362 -11.37 -31.48 28.43
N ASN A 363 -10.10 -31.16 28.19
CA ASN A 363 -9.22 -30.60 29.20
C ASN A 363 -9.49 -29.10 29.39
N PRO A 364 -9.53 -28.57 30.62
CA PRO A 364 -9.70 -27.13 30.86
C PRO A 364 -8.49 -26.36 30.31
N TYR A 365 -8.74 -25.17 29.77
CA TYR A 365 -7.68 -24.33 29.23
C TYR A 365 -6.69 -23.91 30.31
N GLN A 366 -5.41 -23.92 30.00
CA GLN A 366 -4.34 -23.41 30.85
C GLN A 366 -3.99 -21.99 30.44
N THR A 367 -4.17 -21.02 31.34
CA THR A 367 -3.93 -19.60 31.09
C THR A 367 -2.92 -19.03 32.06
N ALA A 368 -2.31 -17.89 31.71
CA ALA A 368 -1.40 -17.21 32.62
C ALA A 368 -2.13 -16.76 33.89
N THR A 369 -1.58 -17.10 35.05
CA THR A 369 -2.19 -16.75 36.34
C THR A 369 -2.29 -15.24 36.53
N PRO A 370 -3.47 -14.70 36.87
CA PRO A 370 -3.65 -13.28 37.14
C PRO A 370 -2.74 -12.77 38.27
N LYS A 371 -2.30 -11.51 38.15
CA LYS A 371 -1.44 -10.88 39.15
C LYS A 371 -2.12 -10.87 40.53
N GLY A 372 -1.46 -11.45 41.53
CA GLY A 372 -1.97 -11.55 42.91
C GLY A 372 -2.75 -12.83 43.23
N GLN A 373 -2.97 -13.71 42.26
CA GLN A 373 -3.51 -15.06 42.51
C GLN A 373 -2.39 -16.10 42.63
N THR A 374 -2.67 -17.17 43.38
CA THR A 374 -1.78 -18.33 43.47
C THR A 374 -2.02 -19.21 42.24
N PRO A 375 -0.98 -19.65 41.51
CA PRO A 375 -1.15 -20.48 40.33
C PRO A 375 -1.59 -21.90 40.72
N ASP A 376 -2.50 -22.50 39.94
CA ASP A 376 -2.89 -23.91 40.08
C ASP A 376 -1.74 -24.83 39.64
N ILE A 377 -1.06 -24.44 38.57
CA ILE A 377 0.12 -25.11 38.03
C ILE A 377 1.34 -24.26 38.35
N LYS A 378 2.18 -24.76 39.24
CA LYS A 378 3.42 -24.08 39.64
C LYS A 378 4.39 -23.95 38.45
N PRO A 379 5.26 -22.92 38.43
CA PRO A 379 6.35 -22.83 37.47
C PRO A 379 7.19 -24.13 37.46
N PRO A 380 7.47 -24.74 36.31
CA PRO A 380 8.12 -26.05 36.26
C PRO A 380 9.63 -25.96 36.50
N CYS A 381 10.21 -24.77 36.31
CA CYS A 381 11.64 -24.52 36.48
C CYS A 381 11.84 -23.40 37.52
N VAL A 382 12.72 -23.60 38.50
CA VAL A 382 13.02 -22.55 39.49
C VAL A 382 13.76 -21.34 38.89
N GLU A 383 14.53 -21.56 37.83
CA GLU A 383 15.25 -20.52 37.06
C GLU A 383 14.37 -19.92 35.95
N HIS A 384 13.05 -20.15 35.93
CA HIS A 384 12.17 -19.70 34.84
C HIS A 384 12.23 -18.19 34.59
N LYS A 385 12.31 -17.37 35.66
CA LYS A 385 12.42 -15.91 35.56
C LYS A 385 13.73 -15.51 34.90
N LEU A 386 14.86 -16.10 35.30
CA LEU A 386 16.16 -15.85 34.71
C LEU A 386 16.16 -16.15 33.20
N PHE A 387 15.57 -17.28 32.78
CA PHE A 387 15.43 -17.61 31.36
C PHE A 387 14.53 -16.63 30.60
N ASN A 388 13.40 -16.23 31.18
CA ASN A 388 12.47 -15.29 30.56
C ASN A 388 13.12 -13.90 30.42
N THR A 389 13.77 -13.40 31.47
CA THR A 389 14.52 -12.14 31.46
C THR A 389 15.68 -12.20 30.46
N ALA A 390 16.49 -13.27 30.45
CA ALA A 390 17.56 -13.44 29.48
C ALA A 390 17.02 -13.45 28.03
N TYR A 391 15.88 -14.10 27.80
CA TYR A 391 15.18 -14.10 26.52
C TYR A 391 14.73 -12.68 26.13
N GLU A 392 14.08 -11.94 27.02
CA GLU A 392 13.64 -10.54 26.82
C GLU A 392 14.81 -9.61 26.48
N LEU A 393 15.94 -9.79 27.16
CA LEU A 393 17.19 -9.07 26.91
C LEU A 393 17.96 -9.59 25.69
N GLN A 394 17.44 -10.61 25.01
CA GLN A 394 18.02 -11.21 23.80
C GLN A 394 19.39 -11.85 24.02
N LEU A 395 19.62 -12.36 25.22
CA LEU A 395 20.76 -13.19 25.56
C LEU A 395 20.49 -14.62 25.15
N ASN A 396 21.53 -15.33 24.72
CA ASN A 396 21.41 -16.73 24.32
C ASN A 396 21.31 -17.63 25.56
N ALA A 397 20.11 -17.74 26.12
CA ALA A 397 19.80 -18.66 27.20
C ALA A 397 18.94 -19.81 26.65
N PHE A 398 19.43 -21.05 26.82
CA PHE A 398 18.70 -22.27 26.47
C PHE A 398 18.78 -23.25 27.63
N SER A 399 17.88 -24.22 27.70
CA SER A 399 17.87 -25.27 28.73
C SER A 399 18.35 -26.62 28.17
N GLY A 400 18.91 -27.48 29.03
CA GLY A 400 19.33 -28.85 28.68
C GLY A 400 20.81 -29.11 28.95
N LYS A 401 21.35 -30.21 28.37
CA LYS A 401 22.71 -30.71 28.62
C LYS A 401 23.83 -29.68 28.35
N GLY A 402 23.63 -28.80 27.37
CA GLY A 402 24.58 -27.71 27.06
C GLY A 402 24.38 -26.43 27.88
N SER A 403 23.29 -26.31 28.64
CA SER A 403 22.93 -25.08 29.34
C SER A 403 23.76 -24.87 30.60
N LYS A 404 24.48 -23.76 30.67
CA LYS A 404 25.23 -23.38 31.87
C LYS A 404 24.32 -23.10 33.07
N VAL A 405 23.18 -22.44 32.83
CA VAL A 405 22.11 -22.20 33.83
C VAL A 405 21.65 -23.52 34.44
N CYS A 406 21.40 -24.55 33.62
CA CYS A 406 20.99 -25.85 34.13
C CYS A 406 22.12 -26.57 34.90
N LYS A 407 23.37 -26.47 34.43
CA LYS A 407 24.54 -27.09 35.07
C LYS A 407 24.83 -26.55 36.47
N THR A 408 24.61 -25.26 36.70
CA THR A 408 24.82 -24.61 38.01
C THR A 408 23.54 -24.56 38.85
N CYS A 409 22.44 -25.15 38.39
CA CYS A 409 21.18 -25.16 39.11
C CYS A 409 21.28 -26.07 40.35
N PRO A 410 20.92 -25.60 41.56
CA PRO A 410 20.96 -26.40 42.78
C PRO A 410 20.08 -27.66 42.71
N LEU A 411 19.02 -27.63 41.92
CA LEU A 411 18.09 -28.76 41.75
C LEU A 411 18.57 -29.80 40.74
N LEU A 412 19.68 -29.58 40.02
CA LEU A 412 20.17 -30.57 39.07
C LEU A 412 20.58 -31.88 39.77
N ALA A 413 21.24 -31.78 40.93
CA ALA A 413 21.66 -32.93 41.73
C ALA A 413 20.48 -33.61 42.45
N SER A 414 19.45 -32.84 42.81
CA SER A 414 18.29 -33.30 43.57
C SER A 414 17.15 -33.86 42.72
N GLY A 415 17.30 -33.89 41.39
CA GLY A 415 16.24 -34.21 40.45
C GLY A 415 15.46 -32.96 40.03
N CYS A 416 15.74 -32.47 38.83
CA CYS A 416 15.01 -31.33 38.25
C CYS A 416 13.87 -31.84 37.38
N ASP A 417 12.64 -31.80 37.90
CA ASP A 417 11.42 -32.27 37.24
C ASP A 417 11.30 -31.76 35.80
N TYR A 418 11.55 -30.47 35.57
CA TYR A 418 11.52 -29.87 34.23
C TYR A 418 12.52 -30.51 33.25
N LEU A 419 13.75 -30.78 33.69
CA LEU A 419 14.75 -31.39 32.82
C LEU A 419 14.48 -32.88 32.62
N GLU A 420 13.95 -33.55 33.65
CA GLU A 420 13.57 -34.95 33.58
C GLU A 420 12.40 -35.16 32.61
N GLU A 421 11.34 -34.37 32.70
CA GLU A 421 10.21 -34.44 31.79
C GLU A 421 10.61 -34.14 30.35
N ARG A 422 11.48 -33.14 30.14
CA ARG A 422 12.03 -32.87 28.81
C ARG A 422 12.93 -33.97 28.30
N ARG A 423 13.75 -34.57 29.16
CA ARG A 423 14.59 -35.73 28.79
C ARG A 423 13.73 -36.92 28.43
N ASN A 424 12.66 -37.18 29.18
CA ASN A 424 11.69 -38.22 28.85
C ASN A 424 10.99 -37.95 27.51
N THR A 425 10.61 -36.70 27.24
CA THR A 425 9.92 -36.33 26.00
C THR A 425 10.83 -36.33 24.77
N LEU A 426 12.07 -35.86 24.92
CA LEU A 426 13.00 -35.69 23.79
C LEU A 426 13.99 -36.85 23.64
N GLY A 427 14.14 -37.71 24.65
CA GLY A 427 15.14 -38.77 24.68
C GLY A 427 14.81 -39.99 23.83
N THR A 428 15.75 -40.95 23.88
CA THR A 428 15.65 -42.25 23.24
C THR A 428 15.57 -43.37 24.29
N GLU A 429 14.90 -44.45 23.91
CA GLU A 429 14.91 -45.75 24.57
C GLU A 429 15.76 -46.73 23.76
N LYS A 430 16.54 -47.55 24.46
CA LYS A 430 17.37 -48.57 23.82
C LYS A 430 16.52 -49.80 23.51
N VAL A 431 16.47 -50.19 22.24
CA VAL A 431 15.85 -51.45 21.80
C VAL A 431 16.85 -52.57 22.04
N LYS A 432 16.41 -53.62 22.75
CA LYS A 432 17.22 -54.79 23.05
C LYS A 432 16.67 -56.05 22.40
N ASP A 433 17.54 -56.99 22.03
CA ASP A 433 17.15 -58.33 21.57
C ASP A 433 16.79 -59.26 22.73
N GLU A 434 16.50 -60.53 22.42
CA GLU A 434 16.17 -61.58 23.38
C GLU A 434 17.32 -61.94 24.34
N ASP A 435 18.56 -61.56 23.99
CA ASP A 435 19.78 -61.77 24.77
C ASP A 435 20.21 -60.51 25.55
N ASP A 436 19.35 -59.48 25.64
CA ASP A 436 19.59 -58.18 26.27
C ASP A 436 20.67 -57.31 25.60
N ASN A 437 21.07 -57.63 24.36
CA ASN A 437 21.98 -56.80 23.57
C ASN A 437 21.24 -55.61 22.95
N VAL A 438 21.83 -54.42 23.01
CA VAL A 438 21.26 -53.22 22.40
C VAL A 438 21.39 -53.31 20.87
N ILE A 439 20.27 -53.41 20.18
CA ILE A 439 20.18 -53.52 18.71
C ILE A 439 19.75 -52.21 18.04
N GLY A 440 19.33 -51.21 18.81
CA GLY A 440 18.97 -49.89 18.29
C GLY A 440 18.54 -48.90 19.37
N GLU A 441 18.20 -47.68 18.95
CA GLU A 441 17.60 -46.65 19.80
C GLU A 441 16.37 -46.08 19.10
N VAL A 442 15.29 -45.84 19.84
CA VAL A 442 14.04 -45.25 19.33
C VAL A 442 13.65 -44.05 20.17
N LEU A 443 13.08 -43.00 19.56
CA LEU A 443 12.60 -41.85 20.32
C LEU A 443 11.44 -42.25 21.24
N ASN A 444 11.46 -41.78 22.49
CA ASN A 444 10.37 -42.03 23.45
C ASN A 444 9.04 -41.45 22.93
N TYR A 445 9.10 -40.26 22.32
CA TYR A 445 7.96 -39.58 21.72
C TYR A 445 8.39 -38.97 20.37
N PRO A 446 8.14 -39.66 19.25
CA PRO A 446 8.52 -39.16 17.92
C PRO A 446 7.66 -37.98 17.47
N ASP A 447 6.42 -37.86 17.97
CA ASP A 447 5.49 -36.79 17.62
C ASP A 447 5.19 -35.89 18.81
N ILE A 448 5.64 -34.64 18.74
CA ILE A 448 5.47 -33.67 19.83
C ILE A 448 4.75 -32.42 19.36
N ARG A 449 4.17 -31.68 20.31
CA ARG A 449 3.73 -30.30 20.15
C ARG A 449 4.50 -29.38 21.10
N ALA A 450 4.77 -28.14 20.70
CA ALA A 450 5.63 -27.26 21.49
C ALA A 450 5.40 -25.76 21.20
N ASP A 451 5.83 -24.91 22.13
CA ASP A 451 6.13 -23.50 21.85
C ASP A 451 7.48 -23.40 21.11
N LEU A 452 7.56 -22.58 20.06
CA LEU A 452 8.79 -22.40 19.28
C LEU A 452 9.96 -21.86 20.13
N ASN A 453 9.69 -21.01 21.13
CA ASN A 453 10.69 -20.52 22.08
C ASN A 453 11.25 -21.65 22.97
N GLY A 454 10.43 -22.68 23.21
CA GLY A 454 10.79 -23.85 24.00
C GLY A 454 11.63 -24.89 23.26
N LEU A 455 11.84 -24.71 21.95
CA LEU A 455 12.63 -25.60 21.10
C LEU A 455 14.11 -25.18 21.04
N ASN A 456 14.97 -26.15 20.75
CA ASN A 456 16.38 -25.96 20.40
C ASN A 456 16.58 -26.43 18.95
N LYS A 457 17.80 -26.25 18.41
CA LYS A 457 18.17 -26.86 17.13
C LYS A 457 17.96 -28.37 17.19
N PHE A 458 17.43 -28.93 16.11
CA PHE A 458 17.17 -30.37 16.03
C PHE A 458 18.47 -31.13 15.77
N ASP A 459 18.62 -32.26 16.45
CA ASP A 459 19.74 -33.19 16.35
C ASP A 459 19.42 -34.44 15.53
N VAL A 460 18.15 -34.63 15.21
CA VAL A 460 17.62 -35.70 14.34
C VAL A 460 16.82 -35.11 13.18
N PRO A 461 16.71 -35.79 12.03
CA PRO A 461 15.85 -35.37 10.93
C PRO A 461 14.42 -35.09 11.41
N THR A 462 14.03 -33.83 11.38
CA THR A 462 12.77 -33.35 11.99
C THR A 462 11.90 -32.64 10.96
N ALA A 463 10.63 -33.04 10.89
CA ALA A 463 9.58 -32.27 10.21
C ALA A 463 8.95 -31.26 11.17
N LEU A 464 9.15 -29.98 10.91
CA LEU A 464 8.62 -28.88 11.73
C LEU A 464 7.37 -28.29 11.08
N ILE A 465 6.24 -28.42 11.75
CA ILE A 465 4.96 -27.84 11.35
C ILE A 465 4.74 -26.60 12.20
N ILE A 466 4.56 -25.43 11.59
CA ILE A 466 4.34 -24.16 12.29
C ILE A 466 2.93 -23.68 12.00
N ASP A 467 2.09 -23.64 13.04
CA ASP A 467 0.75 -23.08 12.96
C ASP A 467 0.78 -21.56 13.19
N GLU A 468 -0.03 -20.82 12.43
CA GLU A 468 -0.14 -19.36 12.47
C GLU A 468 1.22 -18.65 12.57
N ILE A 469 2.00 -18.68 11.49
CA ILE A 469 3.38 -18.20 11.48
C ILE A 469 3.54 -16.77 12.02
N ASP A 470 2.60 -15.87 11.73
CA ASP A 470 2.67 -14.49 12.19
C ASP A 470 2.60 -14.35 13.72
N GLN A 471 2.00 -15.33 14.42
CA GLN A 471 1.98 -15.39 15.88
C GLN A 471 3.16 -16.18 16.43
N THR A 472 3.54 -17.28 15.77
CA THR A 472 4.53 -18.23 16.29
C THR A 472 5.97 -17.78 16.01
N LEU A 473 6.24 -17.14 14.87
CA LEU A 473 7.57 -16.70 14.46
C LEU A 473 7.84 -15.24 14.82
N GLU A 474 8.70 -15.04 15.82
CA GLU A 474 9.36 -13.74 16.04
C GLU A 474 10.56 -13.56 15.09
N SER A 475 10.47 -12.62 14.14
CA SER A 475 11.58 -12.27 13.23
C SER A 475 12.43 -11.09 13.73
N SER A 476 11.90 -10.29 14.64
CA SER A 476 12.55 -9.15 15.27
C SER A 476 12.05 -9.00 16.70
N LYS A 477 12.89 -8.46 17.58
CA LYS A 477 12.54 -8.32 18.99
C LYS A 477 12.89 -6.93 19.54
N PRO A 478 11.97 -6.26 20.26
CA PRO A 478 12.24 -4.99 20.91
C PRO A 478 12.94 -5.18 22.27
N VAL A 479 13.76 -4.21 22.66
CA VAL A 479 14.34 -4.05 24.01
C VAL A 479 14.01 -2.65 24.49
N HIS A 480 13.48 -2.54 25.70
CA HIS A 480 13.04 -1.27 26.28
C HIS A 480 14.10 -0.71 27.24
N ILE A 481 14.63 0.46 26.92
CA ILE A 481 15.65 1.15 27.73
C ILE A 481 15.00 2.29 28.50
N THR A 482 15.02 2.20 29.83
CA THR A 482 14.45 3.19 30.74
C THR A 482 15.52 4.17 31.22
N LYS A 483 15.08 5.31 31.76
CA LYS A 483 15.98 6.30 32.40
C LYS A 483 16.84 5.67 33.49
N ASP A 484 16.22 4.84 34.33
CA ASP A 484 16.91 4.16 35.43
C ASP A 484 17.99 3.20 34.92
N ALA A 485 17.74 2.51 33.80
CA ALA A 485 18.73 1.63 33.19
C ALA A 485 19.97 2.41 32.71
N ILE A 486 19.78 3.60 32.13
CA ILE A 486 20.87 4.48 31.69
C ILE A 486 21.64 5.03 32.89
N ALA A 487 20.94 5.47 33.95
CA ALA A 487 21.58 5.97 35.16
C ALA A 487 22.48 4.90 35.81
N ARG A 488 22.00 3.65 35.91
CA ARG A 488 22.82 2.52 36.38
C ARG A 488 23.99 2.23 35.45
N GLY A 489 23.77 2.27 34.13
CA GLY A 489 24.84 2.11 33.14
C GLY A 489 25.96 3.14 33.32
N ASN A 490 25.60 4.41 33.53
CA ASN A 490 26.57 5.48 33.81
C ASN A 490 27.42 5.23 35.05
N MET A 491 26.83 4.70 36.13
CA MET A 491 27.59 4.34 37.34
C MET A 491 28.60 3.22 37.05
N LYS A 492 28.21 2.23 36.24
CA LYS A 492 29.09 1.11 35.84
C LYS A 492 30.22 1.54 34.90
N LEU A 493 29.99 2.54 34.04
CA LEU A 493 31.04 3.10 33.20
C LEU A 493 32.16 3.74 34.02
N ALA A 494 31.86 4.32 35.19
CA ALA A 494 32.87 4.95 36.05
C ALA A 494 33.93 3.97 36.58
N SER A 495 33.62 2.67 36.64
CA SER A 495 34.55 1.61 37.07
C SER A 495 35.40 1.00 35.96
N LEU A 496 35.29 1.47 34.71
CA LEU A 496 36.13 0.98 33.62
C LEU A 496 37.60 1.38 33.84
N GLU A 497 38.54 0.49 33.52
CA GLU A 497 39.98 0.77 33.62
C GLU A 497 40.37 1.96 32.72
N ASN A 498 39.86 1.99 31.48
CA ASN A 498 40.05 3.12 30.57
C ASN A 498 39.03 4.24 30.88
N GLN A 499 39.46 5.18 31.73
CA GLN A 499 38.64 6.31 32.19
C GLN A 499 38.24 7.29 31.08
N LYS A 500 39.02 7.36 29.99
CA LYS A 500 38.66 8.20 28.84
C LYS A 500 37.55 7.57 28.00
N LEU A 501 37.63 6.26 27.78
CA LEU A 501 36.58 5.50 27.09
C LEU A 501 35.29 5.55 27.90
N ALA A 502 35.39 5.43 29.23
CA ALA A 502 34.28 5.66 30.15
C ALA A 502 33.64 7.03 29.93
N LYS A 503 34.45 8.08 29.83
CA LYS A 503 33.98 9.45 29.57
C LYS A 503 33.24 9.57 28.24
N VAL A 504 33.77 9.00 27.14
CA VAL A 504 33.06 8.98 25.84
C VAL A 504 31.68 8.36 26.00
N LEU A 505 31.60 7.17 26.60
CA LEU A 505 30.36 6.42 26.77
C LEU A 505 29.37 7.11 27.71
N GLN A 506 29.86 7.80 28.75
CA GLN A 506 29.04 8.58 29.67
C GLN A 506 28.42 9.79 28.99
N GLU A 507 29.19 10.53 28.16
CA GLU A 507 28.64 11.65 27.39
C GLU A 507 27.54 11.17 26.41
N ILE A 508 27.72 10.01 25.77
CA ILE A 508 26.70 9.39 24.92
C ILE A 508 25.45 9.00 25.74
N CYS A 509 25.63 8.37 26.90
CA CYS A 509 24.52 7.99 27.77
C CYS A 509 23.75 9.23 28.27
N GLN A 510 24.42 10.33 28.55
CA GLN A 510 23.79 11.60 28.91
C GLN A 510 22.93 12.16 27.77
N GLU A 511 23.40 12.10 26.52
CA GLU A 511 22.59 12.50 25.37
C GLU A 511 21.33 11.63 25.23
N ILE A 512 21.45 10.31 25.36
CA ILE A 512 20.31 9.39 25.30
C ILE A 512 19.35 9.63 26.47
N TYR A 513 19.88 9.87 27.68
CA TYR A 513 19.07 10.20 28.85
C TYR A 513 18.27 11.48 28.60
N ALA A 514 18.93 12.55 28.15
CA ALA A 514 18.31 13.83 27.85
C ALA A 514 17.25 13.72 26.74
N LEU A 515 17.49 12.85 25.75
CA LEU A 515 16.52 12.54 24.70
C LEU A 515 15.24 11.93 25.29
N ILE A 516 15.34 10.97 26.21
CA ILE A 516 14.18 10.35 26.86
C ILE A 516 13.52 11.32 27.85
N ASP A 517 14.30 12.11 28.56
CA ASP A 517 13.83 13.02 29.61
C ASP A 517 12.99 14.17 29.05
N ASN A 518 13.46 14.77 27.96
CA ASN A 518 12.79 15.88 27.28
C ASN A 518 11.75 15.41 26.26
N TYR A 519 11.43 14.12 26.19
CA TYR A 519 10.52 13.60 25.18
C TYR A 519 9.05 13.81 25.54
N GLU A 520 8.41 14.70 24.79
CA GLU A 520 6.96 14.76 24.71
C GLU A 520 6.46 14.09 23.42
N PRO A 521 5.56 13.08 23.52
CA PRO A 521 5.06 12.37 22.35
C PRO A 521 4.20 13.30 21.48
N ALA A 522 4.68 13.59 20.27
CA ALA A 522 3.96 14.41 19.30
C ALA A 522 2.77 13.68 18.65
N ASN A 523 2.74 12.34 18.71
CA ASN A 523 1.69 11.51 18.12
C ASN A 523 1.48 10.20 18.90
N LYS A 524 0.43 9.46 18.53
CA LYS A 524 -0.01 8.21 19.19
C LYS A 524 0.97 7.02 19.11
N HIS A 525 1.96 7.08 18.22
CA HIS A 525 2.93 6.00 17.98
C HIS A 525 4.32 6.31 18.56
N GLY A 526 4.48 7.44 19.26
CA GLY A 526 5.78 7.92 19.69
C GLY A 526 6.59 8.44 18.51
N SER A 527 7.92 8.44 18.66
CA SER A 527 8.84 8.83 17.59
C SER A 527 9.46 7.61 16.98
N ASP A 528 9.40 7.53 15.64
CA ASP A 528 10.01 6.47 14.86
C ASP A 528 11.52 6.67 14.71
N HIS A 529 12.20 5.72 14.05
CA HIS A 529 13.64 5.72 13.87
C HIS A 529 14.14 7.02 13.23
N PHE A 530 13.43 7.51 12.23
CA PHE A 530 13.81 8.72 11.53
C PHE A 530 13.75 9.95 12.46
N GLN A 531 12.66 10.10 13.21
CA GLN A 531 12.51 11.19 14.18
C GLN A 531 13.51 11.08 15.35
N VAL A 532 13.86 9.87 15.78
CA VAL A 532 14.89 9.66 16.81
C VAL A 532 16.27 10.07 16.27
N MET A 533 16.61 9.69 15.05
CA MET A 533 17.87 10.07 14.40
C MET A 533 17.97 11.59 14.19
N GLU A 534 16.87 12.25 13.82
CA GLU A 534 16.80 13.72 13.72
C GLU A 534 17.10 14.39 15.07
N LYS A 535 16.53 13.87 16.16
CA LYS A 535 16.78 14.38 17.52
C LYS A 535 18.22 14.13 17.99
N LEU A 536 18.82 12.99 17.65
CA LEU A 536 20.22 12.70 17.99
C LEU A 536 21.20 13.60 17.22
N ALA A 537 20.88 13.92 15.96
CA ALA A 537 21.70 14.78 15.10
C ALA A 537 21.69 16.26 15.50
N SER A 538 20.68 16.71 16.26
CA SER A 538 20.42 18.07 16.78
C SER A 538 21.39 19.20 16.35
N LEU A 539 21.33 19.57 15.08
CA LEU A 539 21.68 20.91 14.59
C LEU A 539 20.37 21.66 14.29
N SER A 540 20.34 22.96 14.59
CA SER A 540 19.25 23.89 14.24
C SER A 540 19.23 24.18 12.73
N ILE A 541 19.01 23.18 11.90
CA ILE A 541 18.99 23.36 10.44
C ILE A 541 17.53 23.30 9.98
N PRO A 542 16.99 24.38 9.38
CA PRO A 542 15.70 24.35 8.71
C PRO A 542 15.68 23.25 7.65
N LYS A 543 14.51 22.66 7.39
CA LYS A 543 14.29 21.70 6.31
C LYS A 543 14.50 22.39 4.96
N ASN A 544 15.76 22.61 4.56
CA ASN A 544 16.09 23.38 3.36
C ASN A 544 15.60 22.64 2.12
N GLU A 545 15.01 23.37 1.18
CA GLU A 545 14.43 22.88 -0.09
C GLU A 545 15.42 22.08 -0.99
N TRP A 546 16.72 22.14 -0.71
CA TRP A 546 17.79 21.46 -1.45
C TRP A 546 17.78 19.92 -1.34
N LEU A 547 17.17 19.34 -0.29
CA LEU A 547 17.04 17.90 -0.10
C LEU A 547 15.62 17.44 -0.50
N SER A 548 15.32 17.50 -1.80
CA SER A 548 14.00 17.15 -2.37
C SER A 548 13.60 15.67 -2.19
N SER A 549 14.54 14.79 -1.82
CA SER A 549 14.27 13.36 -1.60
C SER A 549 14.47 12.94 -0.14
N GLU A 550 13.45 12.30 0.44
CA GLU A 550 13.45 11.73 1.80
C GLU A 550 14.65 10.79 2.05
N LYS A 551 15.06 10.03 1.03
CA LYS A 551 16.21 9.11 1.10
C LYS A 551 17.55 9.83 1.30
N LYS A 552 17.80 10.94 0.59
CA LYS A 552 19.02 11.75 0.76
C LYS A 552 19.04 12.43 2.13
N TYR A 553 17.89 12.91 2.60
CA TYR A 553 17.78 13.53 3.92
C TYR A 553 18.06 12.50 5.04
N GLN A 554 17.56 11.27 4.93
CA GLN A 554 17.89 10.17 5.84
C GLN A 554 19.41 9.86 5.88
N GLN A 555 20.05 9.78 4.71
CA GLN A 555 21.50 9.56 4.62
C GLN A 555 22.28 10.71 5.26
N TYR A 556 21.84 11.94 5.03
CA TYR A 556 22.44 13.14 5.62
C TYR A 556 22.31 13.19 7.14
N LEU A 557 21.13 12.86 7.70
CA LEU A 557 20.95 12.76 9.16
C LEU A 557 21.86 11.69 9.78
N THR A 558 21.99 10.55 9.12
CA THR A 558 22.91 9.48 9.54
C THR A 558 24.35 9.99 9.57
N TYR A 559 24.76 10.70 8.51
CA TYR A 559 26.09 11.31 8.42
C TYR A 559 26.34 12.32 9.54
N ILE A 560 25.42 13.26 9.78
CA ILE A 560 25.58 14.26 10.85
C ILE A 560 25.63 13.59 12.22
N ALA A 561 24.72 12.65 12.51
CA ALA A 561 24.73 11.94 13.78
C ALA A 561 26.08 11.23 13.97
N LYS A 562 26.56 10.49 12.96
CA LYS A 562 27.88 9.85 12.98
C LYS A 562 29.01 10.86 13.22
N ASP A 563 29.00 11.98 12.51
CA ASP A 563 30.03 13.04 12.61
C ASP A 563 30.07 13.68 14.00
N LYS A 564 28.91 13.94 14.61
CA LYS A 564 28.79 14.44 15.98
C LYS A 564 29.48 13.51 17.00
N PHE A 565 29.24 12.21 16.90
CA PHE A 565 29.87 11.23 17.80
C PHE A 565 31.35 11.03 17.50
N ASN A 566 31.78 11.11 16.24
CA ASN A 566 33.21 11.12 15.90
C ASN A 566 33.92 12.36 16.47
N CYS A 567 33.33 13.55 16.35
CA CYS A 567 33.85 14.79 16.95
C CYS A 567 33.98 14.67 18.48
N LEU A 568 33.04 13.99 19.14
CA LEU A 568 33.11 13.72 20.58
C LEU A 568 34.33 12.85 20.92
N ILE A 569 34.58 11.80 20.14
CA ILE A 569 35.75 10.93 20.33
C ILE A 569 37.05 11.72 20.11
N GLU A 570 37.12 12.48 19.02
CA GLU A 570 38.27 13.35 18.69
C GLU A 570 38.52 14.42 19.76
N LYS A 571 37.47 15.02 20.32
CA LYS A 571 37.61 15.98 21.41
C LYS A 571 38.27 15.38 22.66
N ILE A 572 38.03 14.11 22.96
CA ILE A 572 38.53 13.45 24.18
C ILE A 572 39.95 12.90 23.97
N TYR A 573 40.27 12.41 22.76
CA TYR A 573 41.55 11.72 22.48
C TYR A 573 42.51 12.47 21.55
N GLY A 574 42.04 13.46 20.81
CA GLY A 574 42.85 14.32 19.93
C GLY A 574 44.05 14.99 20.61
N PRO A 575 43.96 15.48 21.87
CA PRO A 575 45.10 16.11 22.54
C PRO A 575 46.33 15.21 22.75
N GLU A 576 46.19 13.88 22.80
CA GLU A 576 47.29 12.97 23.11
C GLU A 576 48.14 12.52 21.93
N ILE A 577 47.58 12.63 20.71
CA ILE A 577 48.35 12.45 19.48
C ILE A 577 49.43 13.55 19.36
N VAL A 578 49.16 14.72 19.92
CA VAL A 578 50.07 15.88 19.92
C VAL A 578 51.18 15.75 20.98
N ASP A 579 50.97 14.96 22.05
CA ASP A 579 51.85 14.87 23.23
C ASP A 579 52.65 13.54 23.35
N HIS A 580 52.61 12.66 22.34
CA HIS A 580 53.31 11.36 22.28
C HIS A 580 53.06 10.38 23.44
N LYS A 581 51.95 10.50 24.17
CA LYS A 581 51.51 9.53 25.20
C LYS A 581 50.22 8.87 24.75
N ILE A 582 50.35 7.67 24.17
CA ILE A 582 49.25 7.03 23.43
C ILE A 582 48.61 5.96 24.33
N ASP A 583 47.53 6.32 25.03
CA ASP A 583 46.61 5.37 25.68
C ASP A 583 45.31 5.27 24.85
N LEU A 584 45.42 4.66 23.67
CA LEU A 584 44.31 4.46 22.74
C LEU A 584 43.68 3.07 22.91
N TRP A 585 42.38 2.96 22.61
CA TRP A 585 41.63 1.71 22.56
C TRP A 585 41.48 1.26 21.10
N GLY A 586 41.85 0.01 20.80
CA GLY A 586 41.85 -0.55 19.44
C GLY A 586 43.26 -0.82 18.89
N GLU A 587 43.37 -1.56 17.78
CA GLU A 587 44.64 -1.77 17.10
C GLU A 587 45.01 -0.52 16.28
N PRO A 588 46.25 0.02 16.38
CA PRO A 588 46.65 1.17 15.60
C PRO A 588 46.70 0.82 14.10
N GLU A 589 45.81 1.41 13.30
CA GLU A 589 45.89 1.34 11.84
C GLU A 589 46.86 2.40 11.31
N TYR A 590 47.88 1.94 10.59
CA TYR A 590 48.89 2.78 9.95
C TYR A 590 48.35 3.32 8.62
N THR A 591 48.36 4.64 8.42
CA THR A 591 47.90 5.26 7.17
C THR A 591 49.06 5.45 6.19
N TYR A 592 48.91 4.91 4.98
CA TYR A 592 49.83 5.13 3.86
C TYR A 592 49.16 6.05 2.84
N LYS A 593 49.93 6.96 2.22
CA LYS A 593 49.40 7.85 1.17
C LYS A 593 49.67 7.21 -0.20
N ALA A 594 48.62 6.68 -0.83
CA ALA A 594 48.66 6.20 -2.21
C ALA A 594 48.33 7.34 -3.17
N ASN A 595 49.23 7.62 -4.11
CA ASN A 595 48.97 8.55 -5.20
C ASN A 595 48.29 7.78 -6.35
N HIS A 596 47.26 8.37 -6.94
CA HIS A 596 46.51 7.78 -8.04
C HIS A 596 46.75 8.57 -9.34
N ASP A 597 46.80 7.86 -10.47
CA ASP A 597 46.74 8.51 -11.77
C ASP A 597 45.41 9.27 -11.91
N PRO A 598 45.42 10.56 -12.28
CA PRO A 598 44.22 11.39 -12.31
C PRO A 598 43.21 11.00 -13.39
N ILE A 599 43.61 10.18 -14.37
CA ILE A 599 42.77 9.75 -15.49
C ILE A 599 42.31 8.30 -15.30
N THR A 600 43.21 7.37 -14.96
CA THR A 600 42.87 5.94 -14.85
C THR A 600 42.42 5.53 -13.44
N ARG A 601 42.70 6.36 -12.42
CA ARG A 601 42.52 6.08 -10.98
C ARG A 601 43.34 4.90 -10.44
N GLU A 602 44.23 4.31 -11.23
CA GLU A 602 45.16 3.27 -10.78
C GLU A 602 46.22 3.87 -9.84
N ILE A 603 46.64 3.08 -8.85
CA ILE A 603 47.66 3.50 -7.87
C ILE A 603 49.01 3.56 -8.58
N THR A 604 49.62 4.75 -8.63
CA THR A 604 50.88 4.97 -9.36
C THR A 604 52.10 4.88 -8.45
N THR A 605 52.02 5.36 -7.21
CA THR A 605 53.06 5.19 -6.19
C THR A 605 52.47 5.16 -4.78
N VAL A 606 53.07 4.36 -3.90
CA VAL A 606 52.84 4.42 -2.44
C VAL A 606 54.08 5.08 -1.84
N GLU A 607 53.94 6.32 -1.34
CA GLU A 607 55.06 6.98 -0.66
C GLU A 607 55.18 6.43 0.78
N GLU A 608 56.17 5.57 1.01
CA GLU A 608 56.73 5.40 2.36
C GLU A 608 57.70 6.54 2.60
N LYS A 609 57.38 7.47 3.51
CA LYS A 609 58.37 8.43 4.02
C LYS A 609 59.06 7.86 5.26
N PRO A 610 60.37 7.53 5.18
CA PRO A 610 61.16 7.25 6.36
C PRO A 610 61.72 8.58 6.88
N THR A 611 61.01 9.24 7.82
CA THR A 611 61.56 10.14 8.88
C THR A 611 60.45 11.03 9.45
N GLY A 612 60.09 10.82 10.72
CA GLY A 612 59.29 11.75 11.52
C GLY A 612 57.85 11.30 11.80
N GLU A 613 57.70 10.53 12.90
CA GLU A 613 56.46 10.23 13.64
C GLU A 613 55.31 9.53 12.90
N ILE A 614 55.25 8.23 13.16
CA ILE A 614 54.03 7.43 12.99
C ILE A 614 53.03 7.90 14.06
N LEU A 615 52.06 8.73 13.69
CA LEU A 615 50.99 9.13 14.59
C LEU A 615 49.88 8.07 14.54
N PRO A 616 49.44 7.52 15.69
CA PRO A 616 48.31 6.62 15.72
C PRO A 616 47.03 7.36 15.31
N THR A 617 46.13 6.67 14.63
CA THR A 617 44.83 7.22 14.24
C THR A 617 43.88 7.25 15.45
N ILE A 618 43.09 8.32 15.59
CA ILE A 618 42.05 8.39 16.64
C ILE A 618 41.04 7.26 16.39
N PRO A 619 40.67 6.47 17.41
CA PRO A 619 39.66 5.43 17.26
C PRO A 619 38.36 6.00 16.72
N SER A 620 37.82 5.37 15.69
CA SER A 620 36.57 5.77 15.06
C SER A 620 35.34 5.28 15.84
N LEU A 621 34.14 5.73 15.44
CA LEU A 621 32.88 5.15 15.91
C LEU A 621 32.80 3.62 15.67
N ASP A 622 33.41 3.10 14.60
CA ASP A 622 33.50 1.66 14.34
C ASP A 622 34.33 0.95 15.41
N ASN A 623 35.46 1.54 15.81
CA ASN A 623 36.29 1.02 16.91
C ASN A 623 35.54 1.08 18.25
N LEU A 624 34.79 2.16 18.51
CA LEU A 624 33.95 2.27 19.71
C LEU A 624 32.85 1.20 19.75
N ILE A 625 32.20 0.90 18.62
CA ILE A 625 31.21 -0.18 18.51
C ILE A 625 31.85 -1.52 18.85
N ALA A 626 33.02 -1.81 18.28
CA ALA A 626 33.77 -3.05 18.52
C ALA A 626 34.17 -3.18 20.00
N GLU A 627 34.69 -2.13 20.62
CA GLU A 627 35.03 -2.13 22.05
C GLU A 627 33.79 -2.25 22.94
N CYS A 628 32.67 -1.59 22.61
CA CYS A 628 31.41 -1.80 23.35
C CYS A 628 30.98 -3.28 23.33
N GLN A 629 31.15 -3.96 22.19
CA GLN A 629 30.81 -5.39 22.09
C GLN A 629 31.72 -6.29 22.91
N LYS A 630 32.96 -5.88 23.18
CA LYS A 630 33.93 -6.60 24.02
C LYS A 630 33.71 -6.30 25.51
N LEU A 631 33.67 -5.03 25.88
CA LEU A 631 33.75 -4.54 27.26
C LEU A 631 32.39 -4.47 27.97
N LEU A 632 31.32 -4.16 27.24
CA LEU A 632 30.02 -3.82 27.84
C LEU A 632 29.00 -4.94 27.72
N LYS A 633 29.38 -6.08 27.14
CA LYS A 633 28.51 -7.24 27.02
C LYS A 633 28.25 -7.80 28.41
N THR A 634 26.98 -7.99 28.74
CA THR A 634 26.60 -8.64 29.99
C THR A 634 27.23 -10.03 30.02
N ASN A 635 28.12 -10.25 30.99
CA ASN A 635 28.69 -11.56 31.21
C ASN A 635 27.66 -12.46 31.91
N PHE A 636 26.69 -12.92 31.14
CA PHE A 636 25.63 -13.81 31.61
C PHE A 636 26.22 -15.05 32.30
N ASP A 637 27.37 -15.53 31.81
CA ASP A 637 28.08 -16.68 32.34
C ASP A 637 28.67 -16.44 33.74
N GLU A 638 29.17 -15.24 34.05
CA GLU A 638 29.61 -14.88 35.41
C GLU A 638 28.44 -14.81 36.39
N ILE A 639 27.30 -14.24 35.96
CA ILE A 639 26.08 -14.17 36.80
C ILE A 639 25.56 -15.57 37.12
N ILE A 640 25.71 -16.51 36.18
CA ILE A 640 25.34 -17.91 36.39
C ILE A 640 26.28 -18.62 37.38
N ASP A 641 27.56 -18.25 37.41
CA ASP A 641 28.62 -18.89 38.21
C ASP A 641 28.78 -18.30 39.61
N SER A 642 28.15 -17.16 39.90
CA SER A 642 28.33 -16.38 41.14
C SER A 642 27.76 -17.00 42.42
N GLY A 643 27.24 -18.24 42.38
CA GLY A 643 26.64 -18.92 43.53
C GLY A 643 25.33 -18.30 44.05
N MET A 644 24.77 -17.33 43.32
CA MET A 644 23.52 -16.63 43.64
C MET A 644 22.28 -17.53 43.56
N THR A 645 21.24 -17.20 44.31
CA THR A 645 19.90 -17.81 44.17
C THR A 645 19.25 -17.43 42.81
N PRO A 646 18.27 -18.19 42.30
CA PRO A 646 17.59 -17.84 41.04
C PRO A 646 17.01 -16.42 40.99
N GLY A 647 16.49 -15.92 42.13
CA GLY A 647 16.00 -14.55 42.26
C GLY A 647 17.13 -13.53 42.14
N GLU A 648 18.19 -13.71 42.92
CA GLU A 648 19.38 -12.85 42.88
C GLU A 648 20.06 -12.85 41.50
N LYS A 649 20.11 -13.99 40.80
CA LYS A 649 20.60 -14.04 39.40
C LYS A 649 19.75 -13.18 38.48
N THR A 650 18.43 -13.22 38.63
CA THR A 650 17.50 -12.44 37.80
C THR A 650 17.71 -10.95 38.07
N GLU A 651 17.76 -10.55 39.34
CA GLU A 651 18.03 -9.17 39.74
C GLU A 651 19.42 -8.72 39.27
N ALA A 652 20.45 -9.54 39.46
CA ALA A 652 21.81 -9.27 39.00
C ALA A 652 21.87 -9.13 37.47
N LEU A 653 21.08 -9.90 36.72
CA LEU A 653 20.99 -9.77 35.27
C LEU A 653 20.38 -8.44 34.86
N GLU A 654 19.27 -8.04 35.47
CA GLU A 654 18.60 -6.75 35.23
C GLU A 654 19.46 -5.55 35.65
N LEU A 655 20.28 -5.71 36.69
CA LEU A 655 21.21 -4.70 37.18
C LEU A 655 22.48 -4.61 36.32
N ASN A 656 22.94 -5.72 35.73
CA ASN A 656 24.19 -5.76 34.96
C ASN A 656 24.01 -5.55 33.45
N HIS A 657 22.82 -5.82 32.91
CA HIS A 657 22.45 -5.54 31.52
C HIS A 657 22.06 -4.07 31.33
N THR A 658 23.01 -3.20 31.64
CA THR A 658 22.83 -1.75 31.66
C THR A 658 23.58 -1.04 30.55
N LEU A 659 24.36 -1.74 29.72
CA LEU A 659 25.17 -1.13 28.66
C LEU A 659 25.16 -1.88 27.31
N ASP A 660 24.67 -3.13 27.26
CA ASP A 660 24.51 -3.91 26.00
C ASP A 660 23.66 -3.20 24.94
N PHE A 661 22.83 -2.25 25.35
CA PHE A 661 22.01 -1.43 24.45
C PHE A 661 22.82 -0.37 23.68
N LEU A 662 24.02 0.01 24.14
CA LEU A 662 24.83 1.04 23.49
C LEU A 662 25.30 0.59 22.11
N SER A 663 25.83 -0.64 21.99
CA SER A 663 26.28 -1.17 20.70
C SER A 663 25.22 -1.09 19.58
N PRO A 664 23.97 -1.57 19.76
CA PRO A 664 22.96 -1.45 18.72
C PRO A 664 22.53 0.00 18.43
N ILE A 665 22.52 0.90 19.42
CA ILE A 665 22.27 2.34 19.17
C ILE A 665 23.39 2.94 18.32
N LEU A 666 24.65 2.70 18.69
CA LEU A 666 25.81 3.20 17.94
C LEU A 666 25.87 2.62 16.53
N LYS A 667 25.50 1.34 16.34
CA LYS A 667 25.34 0.75 15.00
C LYS A 667 24.28 1.49 14.17
N ALA A 668 23.13 1.78 14.76
CA ALA A 668 22.08 2.55 14.08
C ALA A 668 22.58 3.95 13.67
N ILE A 669 23.29 4.64 14.57
CA ILE A 669 23.94 5.94 14.32
C ILE A 669 24.98 5.83 13.21
N ASN A 670 25.77 4.76 13.20
CA ASN A 670 26.77 4.47 12.18
C ASN A 670 26.17 3.98 10.85
N GLY A 671 24.85 4.02 10.69
CA GLY A 671 24.15 3.73 9.44
C GLY A 671 23.73 2.27 9.25
N TYR A 672 23.84 1.43 10.27
CA TYR A 672 23.32 0.06 10.23
C TYR A 672 21.78 0.06 10.25
N ARG A 673 21.18 -0.23 9.10
CA ARG A 673 19.75 -0.01 8.88
C ARG A 673 18.81 -1.09 9.42
N LYS A 674 19.34 -2.25 9.83
CA LYS A 674 18.52 -3.33 10.41
C LYS A 674 18.25 -3.16 11.91
N VAL A 675 18.67 -2.04 12.52
CA VAL A 675 18.26 -1.67 13.88
C VAL A 675 17.30 -0.49 13.80
N SER A 676 16.12 -0.65 14.39
CA SER A 676 15.15 0.43 14.53
C SER A 676 15.20 1.01 15.93
N LEU A 677 15.13 2.33 16.03
CA LEU A 677 15.04 3.05 17.29
C LEU A 677 13.65 3.67 17.36
N SER A 678 12.99 3.63 18.50
CA SER A 678 11.72 4.34 18.66
C SER A 678 11.59 4.86 20.08
N LEU A 679 10.99 6.03 20.24
CA LEU A 679 10.93 6.74 21.52
C LEU A 679 9.48 6.87 21.97
N ASN A 680 9.22 6.48 23.21
CA ASN A 680 7.93 6.60 23.88
C ASN A 680 8.11 7.33 25.21
N LYS A 681 7.00 7.77 25.83
CA LYS A 681 7.02 8.45 27.13
C LYS A 681 7.74 7.56 28.15
N ASN A 682 8.95 7.98 28.55
CA ASN A 682 9.87 7.33 29.52
C ASN A 682 10.78 6.19 29.01
N CYS A 683 10.80 5.87 27.71
CA CYS A 683 11.62 4.75 27.24
C CYS A 683 12.07 4.89 25.77
N LEU A 684 13.34 4.59 25.52
CA LEU A 684 13.88 4.32 24.18
C LEU A 684 13.78 2.82 23.90
N THR A 685 13.09 2.44 22.83
CA THR A 685 12.97 1.05 22.39
C THR A 685 13.90 0.79 21.22
N ILE A 686 14.67 -0.29 21.31
CA ILE A 686 15.58 -0.76 20.27
C ILE A 686 15.01 -2.06 19.71
N THR A 687 14.66 -2.08 18.43
CA THR A 687 14.22 -3.31 17.75
C THR A 687 15.34 -3.80 16.84
N LYS A 688 15.67 -5.09 16.96
CA LYS A 688 16.70 -5.76 16.15
C LYS A 688 16.21 -7.12 15.65
N PRO A 689 16.83 -7.69 14.59
CA PRO A 689 16.47 -9.02 14.08
C PRO A 689 16.66 -10.09 15.16
N TRP A 690 15.78 -11.08 15.17
CA TRP A 690 15.82 -12.22 16.08
C TRP A 690 16.13 -13.50 15.32
N TYR A 691 17.37 -13.98 15.43
CA TYR A 691 17.85 -15.11 14.64
C TYR A 691 17.55 -16.48 15.26
N ARG A 692 17.19 -16.57 16.56
CA ARG A 692 17.00 -17.86 17.24
C ARG A 692 15.95 -18.74 16.54
N HIS A 693 14.79 -18.18 16.19
CA HIS A 693 13.75 -18.95 15.50
C HIS A 693 14.16 -19.35 14.09
N GLN A 694 14.85 -18.45 13.37
CA GLN A 694 15.39 -18.76 12.05
C GLN A 694 16.38 -19.92 12.13
N ASP A 695 17.24 -19.94 13.16
CA ASP A 695 18.19 -21.00 13.44
C ASP A 695 17.54 -22.35 13.75
N ILE A 696 16.42 -22.36 14.47
CA ILE A 696 15.63 -23.57 14.74
C ILE A 696 14.99 -24.08 13.44
N ILE A 697 14.35 -23.19 12.69
CA ILE A 697 13.71 -23.51 11.40
C ILE A 697 14.72 -24.07 10.40
N LYS A 698 15.92 -23.45 10.28
CA LYS A 698 17.00 -23.92 9.41
C LYS A 698 17.61 -25.26 9.82
N SER A 699 17.42 -25.68 11.07
CA SER A 699 17.89 -27.00 11.55
C SER A 699 16.89 -28.13 11.28
N ALA A 700 15.65 -27.82 10.90
CA ALA A 700 14.67 -28.82 10.53
C ALA A 700 14.98 -29.40 9.13
N ALA A 701 14.66 -30.67 8.92
CA ALA A 701 14.81 -31.31 7.61
C ALA A 701 13.77 -30.78 6.61
N VAL A 702 12.55 -30.55 7.10
CA VAL A 702 11.46 -29.95 6.34
C VAL A 702 10.59 -29.07 7.23
N VAL A 703 10.08 -27.97 6.69
CA VAL A 703 9.22 -27.02 7.40
C VAL A 703 7.93 -26.80 6.63
N THR A 704 6.80 -26.95 7.32
CA THR A 704 5.48 -26.65 6.77
C THR A 704 4.82 -25.55 7.57
N PHE A 705 4.56 -24.42 6.93
CA PHE A 705 3.86 -23.27 7.49
C PHE A 705 2.37 -23.38 7.19
N LEU A 706 1.53 -23.32 8.23
CA LEU A 706 0.07 -23.33 8.10
C LEU A 706 -0.45 -21.90 8.27
N ASP A 707 -0.59 -21.18 7.15
CA ASP A 707 -1.14 -19.82 7.19
C ASP A 707 -1.81 -19.46 5.85
N THR A 708 -3.14 -19.35 5.89
CA THR A 708 -3.98 -18.94 4.75
C THR A 708 -3.56 -17.58 4.18
N THR A 709 -3.18 -16.66 5.06
CA THR A 709 -3.07 -15.23 4.75
C THR A 709 -1.65 -14.78 4.45
N GLN A 710 -0.66 -15.63 4.74
CA GLN A 710 0.76 -15.33 4.55
C GLN A 710 1.12 -15.13 3.07
N ASP A 711 1.84 -14.05 2.80
CA ASP A 711 2.43 -13.75 1.50
C ASP A 711 3.85 -14.35 1.42
N VAL A 712 4.20 -14.95 0.27
CA VAL A 712 5.50 -15.63 0.08
C VAL A 712 6.67 -14.64 0.18
N ALA A 713 6.53 -13.43 -0.35
CA ALA A 713 7.61 -12.44 -0.26
C ALA A 713 7.81 -11.97 1.18
N ASP A 714 6.73 -11.82 1.96
CA ASP A 714 6.82 -11.51 3.39
C ASP A 714 7.40 -12.69 4.19
N LEU A 715 7.08 -13.94 3.82
CA LEU A 715 7.65 -15.15 4.43
C LEU A 715 9.16 -15.23 4.22
N ARG A 716 9.62 -15.02 2.97
CA ARG A 716 11.07 -14.97 2.63
C ARG A 716 11.80 -13.93 3.46
N ARG A 717 11.21 -12.73 3.60
CA ARG A 717 11.78 -11.66 4.45
C ARG A 717 11.87 -12.12 5.90
N ASN A 718 10.79 -12.66 6.48
CA ASN A 718 10.73 -13.10 7.88
C ASN A 718 11.79 -14.16 8.21
N LEU A 719 12.09 -15.05 7.27
CA LEU A 719 13.05 -16.14 7.41
C LEU A 719 14.47 -15.78 6.94
N ASN A 720 14.66 -14.57 6.37
CA ASN A 720 15.90 -14.13 5.74
C ASN A 720 16.40 -15.17 4.70
N LEU A 721 15.49 -15.58 3.81
CA LEU A 721 15.76 -16.47 2.70
C LEU A 721 16.18 -15.70 1.45
N ASP A 722 16.98 -16.33 0.61
CA ASP A 722 17.32 -15.80 -0.70
C ASP A 722 16.10 -15.76 -1.62
N LYS A 723 16.16 -14.91 -2.65
CA LYS A 723 15.03 -14.69 -3.57
C LYS A 723 14.64 -15.96 -4.31
N ASP A 724 15.60 -16.83 -4.58
CA ASP A 724 15.43 -18.02 -5.42
C ASP A 724 15.16 -19.31 -4.63
N GLU A 725 15.23 -19.25 -3.28
CA GLU A 725 14.97 -20.40 -2.41
C GLU A 725 13.57 -20.98 -2.70
N PRO A 726 13.40 -22.26 -3.04
CA PRO A 726 12.09 -22.81 -3.36
C PRO A 726 11.12 -22.78 -2.17
N ILE A 727 9.89 -22.30 -2.40
CA ILE A 727 8.78 -22.43 -1.44
C ILE A 727 7.59 -23.03 -2.19
N LEU A 728 7.19 -24.24 -1.81
CA LEU A 728 6.02 -24.91 -2.36
C LEU A 728 4.75 -24.37 -1.71
N VAL A 729 3.81 -23.89 -2.51
CA VAL A 729 2.53 -23.37 -2.01
C VAL A 729 1.45 -24.43 -2.21
N PHE A 730 0.68 -24.73 -1.17
CA PHE A 730 -0.55 -25.50 -1.27
C PHE A 730 -1.76 -24.58 -1.11
N SER A 731 -2.79 -24.76 -1.92
CA SER A 731 -4.02 -23.96 -1.81
C SER A 731 -5.27 -24.73 -2.18
N SER A 732 -6.41 -24.24 -1.70
CA SER A 732 -7.71 -24.84 -1.96
C SER A 732 -8.18 -24.56 -3.41
N PRO A 733 -8.98 -25.46 -4.00
CA PRO A 733 -9.90 -25.12 -5.06
C PRO A 733 -10.84 -24.01 -4.61
N GLU A 734 -11.43 -23.30 -5.57
CA GLU A 734 -12.42 -22.28 -5.29
C GLU A 734 -13.63 -22.89 -4.56
N LYS A 735 -14.12 -22.18 -3.54
CA LYS A 735 -15.26 -22.60 -2.72
C LYS A 735 -16.38 -21.60 -2.81
N ASP A 736 -17.60 -22.11 -2.78
CA ASP A 736 -18.80 -21.30 -2.76
C ASP A 736 -19.00 -20.63 -1.39
N HIS A 737 -19.21 -19.32 -1.42
CA HIS A 737 -19.54 -18.47 -0.27
C HIS A 737 -20.91 -17.78 -0.44
N SER A 738 -21.78 -18.30 -1.30
CA SER A 738 -23.15 -17.80 -1.54
C SER A 738 -24.00 -17.66 -0.27
N ASN A 739 -23.71 -18.44 0.77
CA ASN A 739 -24.39 -18.39 2.07
C ASN A 739 -23.82 -17.35 3.06
N LEU A 740 -22.82 -16.57 2.65
CA LEU A 740 -22.16 -15.56 3.48
C LEU A 740 -22.50 -14.15 3.01
N THR A 741 -22.98 -13.32 3.93
CA THR A 741 -23.23 -11.89 3.73
C THR A 741 -22.27 -11.06 4.58
N LEU A 742 -21.50 -10.18 3.94
CA LEU A 742 -20.62 -9.20 4.58
C LEU A 742 -21.23 -7.80 4.46
N LYS A 743 -21.59 -7.20 5.60
CA LYS A 743 -22.13 -5.84 5.66
C LYS A 743 -21.05 -4.89 6.16
N PHE A 744 -20.47 -4.11 5.25
CA PHE A 744 -19.49 -3.08 5.56
C PHE A 744 -20.18 -1.76 5.88
N ILE A 745 -19.95 -1.23 7.09
CA ILE A 745 -20.52 0.05 7.55
C ILE A 745 -19.41 1.10 7.56
N THR A 746 -19.14 1.65 6.37
CA THR A 746 -17.93 2.45 6.07
C THR A 746 -17.97 3.89 6.60
N ASP A 747 -19.16 4.41 6.89
CA ASP A 747 -19.41 5.74 7.44
C ASP A 747 -19.36 5.79 8.98
N PHE A 748 -19.20 4.64 9.64
CA PHE A 748 -19.18 4.53 11.10
C PHE A 748 -18.02 5.30 11.75
N GLY A 749 -16.90 5.41 11.03
CA GLY A 749 -15.60 5.91 11.50
C GLY A 749 -14.62 4.76 11.76
N HIS A 750 -13.50 5.05 12.44
CA HIS A 750 -12.50 4.02 12.75
C HIS A 750 -12.95 3.02 13.84
N ALA A 751 -13.88 3.41 14.72
CA ALA A 751 -14.30 2.60 15.88
C ALA A 751 -13.10 2.04 16.70
N SER A 752 -12.07 2.89 16.83
CA SER A 752 -10.74 2.48 17.29
C SER A 752 -10.69 2.10 18.78
N ASN A 753 -9.56 1.57 19.22
CA ASN A 753 -9.30 1.29 20.63
C ASN A 753 -9.40 2.54 21.54
N GLN A 754 -9.16 3.74 21.01
CA GLN A 754 -9.23 5.00 21.77
C GLN A 754 -10.59 5.67 21.60
N ARG A 755 -11.59 5.17 22.33
CA ARG A 755 -12.95 5.74 22.33
C ARG A 755 -13.03 6.88 23.34
N ARG A 756 -13.48 8.05 22.92
CA ARG A 756 -13.75 9.18 23.84
C ARG A 756 -14.95 8.83 24.73
N SER A 757 -14.87 9.12 26.03
CA SER A 757 -15.97 8.97 27.00
C SER A 757 -16.29 10.32 27.66
N GLY A 758 -17.54 10.54 28.10
CA GLY A 758 -17.91 11.69 28.95
C GLY A 758 -18.68 12.85 28.30
N SER A 759 -19.33 12.65 27.16
CA SER A 759 -20.35 13.58 26.64
C SER A 759 -21.55 12.80 26.08
N GLN A 760 -22.71 13.46 25.95
CA GLN A 760 -24.01 12.88 25.56
C GLN A 760 -24.10 12.39 24.09
N TYR A 761 -22.95 12.12 23.45
CA TYR A 761 -22.83 11.54 22.12
C TYR A 761 -21.42 11.02 21.82
N THR A 762 -20.95 10.03 22.57
CA THR A 762 -19.60 9.47 22.42
C THR A 762 -19.55 8.28 21.46
N GLU A 763 -18.37 8.00 20.89
CA GLU A 763 -18.14 6.82 20.02
C GLU A 763 -18.52 5.51 20.73
N THR A 764 -18.28 5.43 22.04
CA THR A 764 -18.71 4.31 22.88
C THR A 764 -20.23 4.15 22.92
N GLU A 765 -20.99 5.22 23.09
CA GLU A 765 -22.46 5.17 23.10
C GLU A 765 -23.02 4.77 21.73
N ARG A 766 -22.42 5.25 20.64
CA ARG A 766 -22.79 4.87 19.27
C ARG A 766 -22.59 3.37 19.03
N ILE A 767 -21.45 2.82 19.46
CA ILE A 767 -21.13 1.39 19.33
C ILE A 767 -22.09 0.55 20.17
N ALA A 768 -22.38 0.95 21.41
CA ALA A 768 -23.37 0.27 22.24
C ALA A 768 -24.77 0.29 21.62
N ALA A 769 -25.20 1.43 21.06
CA ALA A 769 -26.47 1.54 20.34
C ALA A 769 -26.51 0.64 19.10
N PHE A 770 -25.40 0.58 18.34
CA PHE A 770 -25.26 -0.29 17.17
C PHE A 770 -25.38 -1.77 17.56
N ILE A 771 -24.61 -2.22 18.55
CA ILE A 771 -24.64 -3.62 19.04
C ILE A 771 -26.06 -4.00 19.48
N ASN A 772 -26.71 -3.15 20.28
CA ASN A 772 -28.08 -3.41 20.75
C ASN A 772 -29.08 -3.46 19.60
N GLN A 773 -28.92 -2.66 18.55
CA GLN A 773 -29.79 -2.71 17.38
C GLN A 773 -29.62 -3.99 16.58
N ILE A 774 -28.38 -4.48 16.39
CA ILE A 774 -28.14 -5.78 15.74
C ILE A 774 -28.74 -6.91 16.56
N VAL A 775 -28.54 -6.88 17.88
CA VAL A 775 -29.16 -7.80 18.83
C VAL A 775 -30.69 -7.83 18.71
N GLU A 776 -31.32 -6.67 18.56
CA GLU A 776 -32.77 -6.55 18.38
C GLU A 776 -33.25 -7.07 17.01
N ASN A 777 -32.45 -6.88 15.96
CA ASN A 777 -32.75 -7.37 14.62
C ASN A 777 -32.59 -8.90 14.51
N HIS A 778 -31.71 -9.49 15.34
CA HIS A 778 -31.35 -10.91 15.32
C HIS A 778 -31.66 -11.60 16.66
N LYS A 779 -32.83 -11.32 17.26
CA LYS A 779 -33.21 -11.81 18.62
C LYS A 779 -33.09 -13.31 18.83
N SER A 780 -33.41 -14.10 17.82
CA SER A 780 -33.44 -15.57 17.89
C SER A 780 -32.11 -16.22 17.51
N GLU A 781 -31.10 -15.43 17.13
CA GLU A 781 -29.82 -15.94 16.63
C GLU A 781 -28.72 -15.88 17.70
N LYS A 782 -27.73 -16.75 17.54
CA LYS A 782 -26.50 -16.74 18.33
C LYS A 782 -25.54 -15.71 17.74
N ILE A 783 -25.25 -14.65 18.50
CA ILE A 783 -24.39 -13.56 18.04
C ILE A 783 -22.98 -13.67 18.62
N GLY A 784 -21.98 -13.58 17.76
CA GLY A 784 -20.58 -13.42 18.14
C GLY A 784 -20.13 -11.96 18.08
N LEU A 785 -19.39 -11.50 19.08
CA LEU A 785 -18.82 -10.14 19.13
C LEU A 785 -17.28 -10.20 19.18
N ILE A 786 -16.64 -9.45 18.27
CA ILE A 786 -15.20 -9.16 18.33
C ILE A 786 -15.01 -7.64 18.44
N ASP A 787 -14.22 -7.23 19.43
CA ASP A 787 -13.87 -5.83 19.65
C ASP A 787 -12.38 -5.68 20.03
N TYR A 788 -11.87 -4.47 20.28
CA TYR A 788 -10.58 -4.25 20.88
C TYR A 788 -10.58 -4.73 22.33
N LYS A 789 -9.45 -5.29 22.78
CA LYS A 789 -9.28 -5.85 24.13
C LYS A 789 -9.72 -4.93 25.27
N ALA A 790 -9.54 -3.61 25.12
CA ALA A 790 -9.95 -2.64 26.13
C ALA A 790 -11.46 -2.52 26.32
N HIS A 791 -12.26 -2.92 25.31
CA HIS A 791 -13.72 -2.72 25.26
C HIS A 791 -14.52 -4.02 25.21
N ALA A 792 -13.92 -5.12 24.70
CA ALA A 792 -14.63 -6.39 24.50
C ALA A 792 -15.31 -6.91 25.79
N TYR A 793 -14.69 -6.69 26.96
CA TYR A 793 -15.12 -7.26 28.24
C TYR A 793 -15.60 -6.22 29.27
N SER A 794 -15.70 -4.95 28.90
CA SER A 794 -15.96 -3.86 29.85
C SER A 794 -17.46 -3.59 30.11
N HIS A 795 -18.36 -4.27 29.40
CA HIS A 795 -19.80 -3.98 29.43
C HIS A 795 -20.64 -5.23 29.66
N LYS A 796 -21.78 -5.04 30.34
CA LYS A 796 -22.82 -6.06 30.39
C LYS A 796 -23.46 -6.15 29.00
N LEU A 797 -23.21 -7.25 28.31
CA LEU A 797 -23.71 -7.50 26.97
C LEU A 797 -25.11 -8.15 27.03
N PRO A 798 -25.95 -7.96 26.00
CA PRO A 798 -27.22 -8.66 25.89
C PRO A 798 -27.06 -10.19 25.84
N ASP A 799 -28.07 -10.92 26.32
CA ASP A 799 -28.02 -12.38 26.52
C ASP A 799 -27.81 -13.19 25.23
N ASN A 800 -28.19 -12.65 24.07
CA ASN A 800 -28.01 -13.28 22.76
C ASN A 800 -26.59 -13.09 22.17
N ILE A 801 -25.75 -12.26 22.80
CA ILE A 801 -24.31 -12.27 22.54
C ILE A 801 -23.69 -13.42 23.34
N VAL A 802 -23.71 -14.60 22.73
CA VAL A 802 -23.30 -15.85 23.38
C VAL A 802 -21.78 -16.01 23.44
N LYS A 803 -21.03 -15.26 22.61
CA LYS A 803 -19.58 -15.37 22.46
C LYS A 803 -18.94 -14.02 22.24
N VAL A 804 -17.84 -13.76 22.96
CA VAL A 804 -17.11 -12.50 22.94
C VAL A 804 -15.62 -12.79 22.81
N GLY A 805 -14.94 -12.02 21.97
CA GLY A 805 -13.50 -12.08 21.82
C GLY A 805 -12.91 -10.73 21.44
N HIS A 806 -11.59 -10.68 21.26
CA HIS A 806 -10.93 -9.48 20.78
C HIS A 806 -9.96 -9.68 19.61
N TRP A 807 -9.77 -8.59 18.86
CA TRP A 807 -8.82 -8.54 17.74
C TRP A 807 -7.40 -8.94 18.17
N GLY A 808 -6.71 -9.63 17.27
CA GLY A 808 -5.34 -10.13 17.44
C GLY A 808 -5.20 -11.36 18.34
N ASN A 809 -6.29 -11.80 19.00
CA ASN A 809 -6.32 -13.02 19.80
C ASN A 809 -7.44 -13.93 19.32
N ASP A 810 -8.70 -13.58 19.60
CA ASP A 810 -9.86 -14.42 19.29
C ASP A 810 -10.32 -14.30 17.82
N SER A 811 -9.84 -13.28 17.11
CA SER A 811 -9.98 -13.17 15.65
C SER A 811 -9.16 -14.22 14.90
N ARG A 812 -8.19 -14.86 15.57
CA ARG A 812 -7.32 -15.94 15.08
C ARG A 812 -7.42 -17.13 16.06
N GLY A 813 -6.96 -18.33 15.69
CA GLY A 813 -6.80 -19.46 16.63
C GLY A 813 -8.00 -19.86 17.51
N SER A 814 -9.24 -19.47 17.18
CA SER A 814 -10.41 -19.70 18.05
C SER A 814 -11.56 -20.38 17.29
N ASN A 815 -12.17 -21.37 17.94
CA ASN A 815 -13.36 -22.09 17.50
C ASN A 815 -14.62 -21.68 18.28
N GLN A 816 -14.53 -20.66 19.13
CA GLN A 816 -15.67 -20.31 20.00
C GLN A 816 -16.87 -19.74 19.22
N PHE A 817 -16.68 -19.26 17.99
CA PHE A 817 -17.70 -18.63 17.14
C PHE A 817 -18.32 -19.58 16.10
N LEU A 818 -18.03 -20.89 16.16
CA LEU A 818 -18.51 -21.86 15.17
C LEU A 818 -20.05 -21.91 15.05
N ASP A 819 -20.75 -21.71 16.17
CA ASP A 819 -22.21 -21.80 16.24
C ASP A 819 -22.91 -20.44 15.97
N CYS A 820 -22.15 -19.38 15.67
CA CYS A 820 -22.72 -18.07 15.42
C CYS A 820 -23.22 -17.98 13.97
N THR A 821 -24.48 -17.58 13.78
CA THR A 821 -25.04 -17.21 12.45
C THR A 821 -24.83 -15.73 12.16
N THR A 822 -24.72 -14.91 13.20
CA THR A 822 -24.45 -13.48 13.08
C THR A 822 -23.18 -13.12 13.84
N MET A 823 -22.29 -12.34 13.22
CA MET A 823 -21.10 -11.78 13.85
C MET A 823 -21.04 -10.26 13.73
N ILE A 824 -20.49 -9.63 14.76
CA ILE A 824 -20.18 -8.20 14.80
C ILE A 824 -18.68 -8.07 15.09
N ALA A 825 -17.93 -7.44 14.19
CA ALA A 825 -16.51 -7.16 14.41
C ALA A 825 -16.23 -5.66 14.32
N ILE A 826 -15.98 -5.03 15.47
CA ILE A 826 -15.91 -3.58 15.62
C ILE A 826 -14.52 -3.04 15.29
N GLY A 827 -14.44 -2.14 14.32
CA GLY A 827 -13.26 -1.33 14.00
C GLY A 827 -12.41 -1.86 12.86
N ASP A 828 -11.73 -0.93 12.19
CA ASP A 828 -10.81 -1.22 11.09
C ASP A 828 -9.43 -1.63 11.61
N TYR A 829 -9.38 -2.80 12.26
CA TYR A 829 -8.21 -3.29 12.98
C TYR A 829 -6.93 -3.18 12.16
N THR A 830 -5.91 -2.62 12.79
CA THR A 830 -4.56 -2.52 12.27
C THR A 830 -3.63 -2.70 13.44
N GLU A 831 -2.60 -3.51 13.26
CA GLU A 831 -1.56 -3.69 14.26
C GLU A 831 -0.85 -2.36 14.55
N ASN A 832 -0.03 -2.32 15.60
CA ASN A 832 0.72 -1.11 15.92
C ASN A 832 1.66 -0.75 14.76
N LEU A 833 1.35 0.33 14.04
CA LEU A 833 2.13 0.80 12.89
C LEU A 833 3.60 1.09 13.24
N GLY A 834 3.89 1.56 14.45
CA GLY A 834 5.27 1.78 14.90
C GLY A 834 6.04 0.46 15.04
N ALA A 835 5.40 -0.56 15.59
CA ALA A 835 5.96 -1.91 15.69
C ALA A 835 6.13 -2.57 14.31
N LEU A 836 5.14 -2.40 13.42
CA LEU A 836 5.21 -2.87 12.03
C LEU A 836 6.33 -2.20 11.25
N ALA A 837 6.48 -0.88 11.35
CA ALA A 837 7.58 -0.13 10.75
C ALA A 837 8.94 -0.59 11.28
N ALA A 838 9.06 -0.81 12.60
CA ALA A 838 10.28 -1.29 13.21
C ALA A 838 10.64 -2.72 12.74
N LYS A 839 9.67 -3.63 12.69
CA LYS A 839 9.83 -4.99 12.14
C LYS A 839 10.25 -4.92 10.66
N TRP A 840 9.56 -4.10 9.86
CA TRP A 840 9.86 -3.89 8.44
C TRP A 840 11.30 -3.42 8.23
N GLN A 841 11.75 -2.42 8.98
CA GLN A 841 13.12 -1.92 8.94
C GLN A 841 14.13 -3.00 9.35
N CYS A 842 13.85 -3.80 10.37
CA CYS A 842 14.74 -4.90 10.78
C CYS A 842 14.92 -5.96 9.68
N MET A 843 13.83 -6.32 8.99
CA MET A 843 13.89 -7.36 7.95
C MET A 843 14.48 -6.84 6.63
N THR A 844 14.16 -5.60 6.25
CA THR A 844 14.49 -5.07 4.91
C THR A 844 15.64 -4.07 4.89
N GLY A 845 15.97 -3.45 6.03
CA GLY A 845 16.84 -2.28 6.10
C GLY A 845 16.23 -1.00 5.52
N GLN A 846 14.94 -1.00 5.15
CA GLN A 846 14.24 0.17 4.66
C GLN A 846 13.67 0.99 5.83
N ILE A 847 14.13 2.24 5.96
CA ILE A 847 13.60 3.20 6.93
C ILE A 847 12.30 3.77 6.38
N VAL A 848 11.21 3.61 7.14
CA VAL A 848 9.86 4.01 6.74
C VAL A 848 9.19 4.84 7.83
N THR A 849 8.34 5.78 7.42
CA THR A 849 7.48 6.50 8.37
C THR A 849 6.22 5.65 8.62
N PRO A 850 5.87 5.31 9.88
CA PRO A 850 4.77 4.39 10.20
C PRO A 850 3.42 4.73 9.55
N SER A 851 3.09 6.02 9.46
CA SER A 851 1.83 6.52 8.91
C SER A 851 1.83 6.72 7.39
N LYS A 852 3.00 6.66 6.73
CA LYS A 852 3.13 6.85 5.29
C LYS A 852 3.03 5.50 4.59
N LEU A 853 1.80 5.06 4.34
CA LEU A 853 1.48 3.76 3.76
C LEU A 853 1.69 3.73 2.24
N THR A 854 2.91 3.97 1.78
CA THR A 854 3.29 3.98 0.36
C THR A 854 4.34 2.90 0.03
N GLY A 855 4.44 2.52 -1.24
CA GLY A 855 5.45 1.55 -1.70
C GLY A 855 5.27 0.14 -1.11
N ASP A 856 6.38 -0.60 -0.96
CA ASP A 856 6.38 -1.96 -0.42
C ASP A 856 5.85 -2.04 1.02
N TYR A 857 6.21 -1.07 1.87
CA TYR A 857 5.70 -1.02 3.24
C TYR A 857 4.19 -0.79 3.30
N GLY A 858 3.66 0.14 2.49
CA GLY A 858 2.21 0.35 2.37
C GLY A 858 1.48 -0.91 1.91
N ARG A 859 2.03 -1.62 0.93
CA ARG A 859 1.51 -2.91 0.46
C ARG A 859 1.55 -3.98 1.55
N HIS A 860 2.63 -4.06 2.32
CA HIS A 860 2.75 -4.97 3.46
C HIS A 860 1.71 -4.70 4.54
N VAL A 861 1.54 -3.44 4.96
CA VAL A 861 0.51 -3.05 5.95
C VAL A 861 -0.90 -3.38 5.43
N LYS A 862 -1.20 -3.08 4.16
CA LYS A 862 -2.49 -3.43 3.55
C LYS A 862 -2.73 -4.94 3.55
N ARG A 863 -1.73 -5.76 3.20
CA ARG A 863 -1.83 -7.23 3.28
C ARG A 863 -2.11 -7.70 4.71
N ARG A 864 -1.42 -7.15 5.72
CA ARG A 864 -1.67 -7.46 7.14
C ARG A 864 -3.11 -7.14 7.56
N ARG A 865 -3.63 -5.97 7.19
CA ARG A 865 -5.03 -5.58 7.50
C ARG A 865 -6.04 -6.53 6.85
N ILE A 866 -5.85 -6.85 5.57
CA ILE A 866 -6.72 -7.79 4.85
C ILE A 866 -6.64 -9.17 5.49
N ALA A 867 -5.45 -9.64 5.86
CA ALA A 867 -5.25 -10.92 6.53
C ALA A 867 -6.05 -11.03 7.83
N ASP A 868 -6.04 -10.00 8.69
CA ASP A 868 -6.83 -10.02 9.93
C ASP A 868 -8.34 -9.99 9.67
N LEU A 869 -8.77 -9.28 8.63
CA LEU A 869 -10.17 -9.26 8.21
C LEU A 869 -10.64 -10.64 7.72
N GLU A 870 -9.85 -11.31 6.88
CA GLU A 870 -10.13 -12.69 6.42
C GLU A 870 -10.22 -13.68 7.58
N GLN A 871 -9.33 -13.54 8.56
CA GLN A 871 -9.32 -14.42 9.73
C GLN A 871 -10.62 -14.28 10.53
N VAL A 872 -11.15 -13.08 10.69
CA VAL A 872 -12.47 -12.84 11.31
C VAL A 872 -13.60 -13.41 10.46
N ILE A 873 -13.60 -13.15 9.16
CA ILE A 873 -14.65 -13.63 8.25
C ILE A 873 -14.74 -15.17 8.26
N GLY A 874 -13.59 -15.85 8.39
CA GLY A 874 -13.53 -17.30 8.46
C GLY A 874 -14.00 -17.90 9.80
N ARG A 875 -14.25 -17.12 10.87
CA ARG A 875 -14.57 -17.67 12.20
C ARG A 875 -15.87 -18.50 12.26
N PRO A 876 -16.98 -18.10 11.63
CA PRO A 876 -18.22 -18.89 11.58
C PRO A 876 -18.14 -20.15 10.72
N ARG A 877 -17.08 -20.29 9.90
CA ARG A 877 -16.88 -21.38 8.93
C ARG A 877 -18.05 -21.56 7.96
N ALA A 878 -18.46 -20.47 7.29
CA ALA A 878 -19.61 -20.47 6.37
C ALA A 878 -19.60 -21.61 5.34
N THR A 879 -18.44 -21.92 4.78
CA THR A 879 -18.26 -23.02 3.81
C THR A 879 -18.54 -24.42 4.37
N ASN A 880 -18.61 -24.58 5.70
CA ASN A 880 -18.97 -25.84 6.35
C ASN A 880 -20.46 -25.94 6.66
N ARG A 881 -21.22 -24.86 6.43
CA ARG A 881 -22.63 -24.71 6.80
C ARG A 881 -23.43 -24.15 5.61
N PRO A 882 -23.39 -24.80 4.42
CA PRO A 882 -23.99 -24.25 3.20
C PRO A 882 -25.49 -23.97 3.32
N ASP A 883 -26.19 -24.69 4.19
CA ASP A 883 -27.63 -24.53 4.42
C ASP A 883 -27.98 -23.37 5.36
N GLU A 884 -26.99 -22.74 6.01
CA GLU A 884 -27.18 -21.65 6.95
C GLU A 884 -26.71 -20.32 6.36
N GLN A 885 -27.55 -19.29 6.50
CA GLN A 885 -27.20 -17.93 6.12
C GLN A 885 -26.39 -17.28 7.24
N ILE A 886 -25.17 -16.86 6.92
CA ILE A 886 -24.25 -16.23 7.87
C ILE A 886 -24.09 -14.76 7.53
N VAL A 887 -24.28 -13.88 8.52
CA VAL A 887 -24.15 -12.42 8.35
C VAL A 887 -23.05 -11.86 9.24
N ILE A 888 -22.13 -11.09 8.66
CA ILE A 888 -21.04 -10.42 9.40
C ILE A 888 -21.14 -8.92 9.22
N TYR A 889 -21.31 -8.20 10.33
CA TYR A 889 -21.31 -6.73 10.40
C TYR A 889 -19.90 -6.22 10.70
N LEU A 890 -19.39 -5.37 9.82
CA LEU A 890 -18.03 -4.82 9.85
C LEU A 890 -18.05 -3.29 9.94
N PRO A 891 -18.43 -2.69 11.08
CA PRO A 891 -18.36 -1.24 11.25
C PRO A 891 -16.91 -0.78 11.42
N GLY A 892 -16.45 0.08 10.50
CA GLY A 892 -15.07 0.52 10.45
C GLY A 892 -14.79 1.32 9.19
N LYS A 893 -13.61 1.94 9.12
CA LYS A 893 -13.18 2.70 7.94
C LYS A 893 -12.49 1.78 6.92
N TRP A 894 -13.29 1.05 6.17
CA TRP A 894 -12.83 0.15 5.10
C TRP A 894 -12.76 0.88 3.76
N THR A 895 -11.71 0.60 2.98
CA THR A 895 -11.54 1.18 1.64
C THR A 895 -12.12 0.28 0.56
N SER A 896 -12.54 0.86 -0.57
CA SER A 896 -13.09 0.09 -1.70
C SER A 896 -12.12 -0.98 -2.21
N ASP A 897 -10.81 -0.70 -2.19
CA ASP A 897 -9.81 -1.69 -2.58
C ASP A 897 -9.73 -2.87 -1.61
N GLU A 898 -9.89 -2.64 -0.30
CA GLU A 898 -9.88 -3.72 0.71
C GLU A 898 -11.11 -4.60 0.56
N ILE A 899 -12.28 -3.99 0.36
CA ILE A 899 -13.53 -4.71 0.09
C ILE A 899 -13.39 -5.55 -1.19
N SER A 900 -12.84 -4.97 -2.25
CA SER A 900 -12.60 -5.67 -3.52
C SER A 900 -11.61 -6.83 -3.37
N ALA A 901 -10.56 -6.65 -2.56
CA ALA A 901 -9.57 -7.69 -2.30
C ALA A 901 -10.13 -8.85 -1.46
N ILE A 902 -11.11 -8.60 -0.59
CA ILE A 902 -11.85 -9.66 0.11
C ILE A 902 -12.81 -10.36 -0.84
N ALA A 903 -13.55 -9.61 -1.65
CA ALA A 903 -14.49 -10.14 -2.63
C ALA A 903 -13.82 -11.13 -3.60
N SER A 904 -12.63 -10.77 -4.11
CA SER A 904 -11.89 -11.62 -5.04
C SER A 904 -11.37 -12.93 -4.43
N ARG A 905 -11.37 -13.05 -3.10
CA ARG A 905 -10.89 -14.23 -2.38
C ARG A 905 -12.02 -15.11 -1.85
N LEU A 906 -13.26 -14.65 -1.94
CA LEU A 906 -14.45 -15.35 -1.45
C LEU A 906 -15.49 -15.44 -2.59
N PRO A 907 -15.33 -16.37 -3.55
CA PRO A 907 -16.27 -16.52 -4.66
C PRO A 907 -17.71 -16.73 -4.17
N GLY A 908 -18.67 -16.02 -4.76
CA GLY A 908 -20.09 -16.10 -4.40
C GLY A 908 -20.53 -15.29 -3.17
N VAL A 909 -19.61 -14.62 -2.46
CA VAL A 909 -19.97 -13.85 -1.25
C VAL A 909 -20.90 -12.66 -1.55
N ASN A 910 -21.92 -12.47 -0.71
CA ASN A 910 -22.79 -11.30 -0.77
C ASN A 910 -22.17 -10.11 -0.03
N ILE A 911 -21.74 -9.07 -0.74
CA ILE A 911 -21.14 -7.86 -0.13
C ILE A 911 -22.12 -6.69 -0.19
N GLU A 912 -22.42 -6.13 0.96
CA GLU A 912 -23.24 -4.93 1.10
C GLU A 912 -22.42 -3.81 1.74
N GLN A 913 -22.38 -2.63 1.11
CA GLN A 913 -21.95 -1.40 1.77
C GLN A 913 -23.19 -0.68 2.27
N VAL A 914 -23.36 -0.61 3.58
CA VAL A 914 -24.58 -0.11 4.22
C VAL A 914 -24.25 1.11 5.07
N ALA A 915 -25.06 2.17 4.97
CA ALA A 915 -24.88 3.34 5.83
C ALA A 915 -25.21 3.00 7.29
N THR A 916 -24.49 3.61 8.23
CA THR A 916 -24.75 3.44 9.66
C THR A 916 -26.19 3.78 9.99
N TYR A 917 -26.75 4.83 9.37
CA TYR A 917 -28.12 5.26 9.61
C TYR A 917 -29.15 4.20 9.23
N ASP A 918 -28.94 3.48 8.13
CA ASP A 918 -29.90 2.48 7.64
C ASP A 918 -29.92 1.22 8.52
N VAL A 919 -28.79 0.91 9.17
CA VAL A 919 -28.70 -0.20 10.14
C VAL A 919 -29.15 0.22 11.54
N CYS A 920 -28.65 1.37 12.03
CA CYS A 920 -28.94 1.91 13.34
C CYS A 920 -28.90 3.45 13.32
N PRO A 921 -30.07 4.12 13.18
CA PRO A 921 -30.15 5.58 13.16
C PRO A 921 -29.49 6.23 14.38
N LYS A 922 -29.61 5.62 15.56
CA LYS A 922 -29.02 6.12 16.82
C LYS A 922 -27.49 6.06 16.84
N ALA A 923 -26.87 5.21 16.03
CA ALA A 923 -25.42 5.07 15.93
C ALA A 923 -24.81 5.95 14.83
N ALA A 924 -25.59 6.50 13.89
CA ALA A 924 -25.09 7.39 12.82
C ALA A 924 -24.62 8.73 13.37
N GLN A 925 -23.77 9.50 12.70
CA GLN A 925 -23.30 10.77 13.30
C GLN A 925 -24.46 11.76 13.50
N LYS A 926 -24.44 12.61 14.55
CA LYS A 926 -25.54 13.57 14.83
C LYS A 926 -25.89 14.45 13.62
N GLY A 927 -24.89 14.90 12.87
CA GLY A 927 -25.12 15.68 11.63
C GLY A 927 -25.86 14.86 10.58
N GLU A 928 -25.45 13.62 10.37
CA GLU A 928 -26.08 12.69 9.43
C GLU A 928 -27.51 12.33 9.84
N GLN A 929 -27.75 12.06 11.14
CA GLN A 929 -29.10 11.82 11.66
C GLN A 929 -30.05 12.97 11.38
N VAL A 930 -29.57 14.20 11.60
CA VAL A 930 -30.32 15.42 11.32
C VAL A 930 -30.60 15.56 9.83
N ASN A 931 -29.58 15.35 8.99
CA ASN A 931 -29.71 15.41 7.54
C ASN A 931 -30.74 14.41 7.03
N ARG A 932 -30.63 13.14 7.44
CA ARG A 932 -31.51 12.07 6.97
C ARG A 932 -32.94 12.23 7.49
N LYS A 933 -33.12 12.63 8.76
CA LYS A 933 -34.45 12.94 9.32
C LYS A 933 -35.15 14.09 8.58
N ILE A 934 -34.41 15.12 8.14
CA ILE A 934 -34.95 16.19 7.29
C ILE A 934 -35.38 15.64 5.92
N ILE A 935 -34.51 14.86 5.27
CA ILE A 935 -34.78 14.27 3.95
C ILE A 935 -36.01 13.35 4.03
N ASP A 936 -36.06 12.42 4.99
CA ASP A 936 -37.16 11.47 5.16
C ASP A 936 -38.48 12.20 5.45
N THR A 937 -38.45 13.23 6.30
CA THR A 937 -39.64 14.06 6.55
C THR A 937 -40.12 14.76 5.29
N MET A 938 -39.21 15.32 4.49
CA MET A 938 -39.55 15.97 3.22
C MET A 938 -40.06 14.94 2.19
N TRP A 939 -39.49 13.74 2.17
CA TRP A 939 -39.88 12.64 1.31
C TRP A 939 -41.28 12.13 1.66
N GLU A 940 -41.58 11.86 2.93
CA GLU A 940 -42.92 11.44 3.38
C GLU A 940 -43.98 12.53 3.11
N LEU A 941 -43.64 13.80 3.33
CA LEU A 941 -44.56 14.89 2.98
C LEU A 941 -44.78 15.00 1.46
N ALA A 942 -43.75 14.71 0.65
CA ALA A 942 -43.89 14.62 -0.80
C ALA A 942 -44.75 13.41 -1.22
N LYS A 943 -44.61 12.26 -0.55
CA LYS A 943 -45.40 11.04 -0.81
C LYS A 943 -46.89 11.27 -0.68
N VAL A 944 -47.29 11.97 0.38
CA VAL A 944 -48.70 12.30 0.68
C VAL A 944 -49.24 13.42 -0.22
N GLY A 945 -48.43 13.94 -1.15
CA GLY A 945 -48.83 15.03 -2.07
C GLY A 945 -49.06 16.37 -1.37
N GLN A 946 -48.61 16.50 -0.11
CA GLN A 946 -48.78 17.75 0.63
C GLN A 946 -47.68 18.74 0.26
N ASN A 947 -48.06 19.97 -0.06
CA ASN A 947 -47.10 21.05 -0.22
C ASN A 947 -46.55 21.43 1.17
N PHE A 948 -45.26 21.18 1.44
CA PHE A 948 -44.66 21.40 2.78
C PHE A 948 -43.72 22.62 2.83
N THR A 949 -43.80 23.42 3.90
CA THR A 949 -42.94 24.60 4.09
C THR A 949 -41.72 24.27 4.94
N GLN A 950 -40.71 25.13 4.90
CA GLN A 950 -39.51 25.00 5.73
C GLN A 950 -39.85 24.99 7.23
N GLU A 951 -40.78 25.85 7.66
CA GLU A 951 -41.34 25.86 9.02
C GLU A 951 -41.98 24.52 9.40
N LYS A 952 -42.77 23.93 8.50
CA LYS A 952 -43.45 22.66 8.78
C LYS A 952 -42.45 21.52 8.96
N VAL A 953 -41.43 21.45 8.10
CA VAL A 953 -40.32 20.48 8.25
C VAL A 953 -39.55 20.74 9.54
N ALA A 954 -39.24 21.99 9.86
CA ALA A 954 -38.55 22.37 11.09
C ALA A 954 -39.32 21.96 12.36
N GLN A 955 -40.64 22.16 12.39
CA GLN A 955 -41.51 21.74 13.49
C GLN A 955 -41.55 20.21 13.66
N ILE A 956 -41.71 19.45 12.58
CA ILE A 956 -41.78 17.98 12.62
C ILE A 956 -40.45 17.38 13.09
N VAL A 957 -39.33 17.91 12.60
CA VAL A 957 -38.00 17.41 12.95
C VAL A 957 -37.55 17.86 14.34
N GLY A 958 -38.09 18.98 14.85
CA GLY A 958 -37.73 19.59 16.12
C GLY A 958 -36.50 20.49 16.04
N LEU A 959 -36.31 21.20 14.91
CA LEU A 959 -35.14 22.04 14.64
C LEU A 959 -35.55 23.49 14.33
N SER A 960 -34.57 24.42 14.35
CA SER A 960 -34.82 25.78 13.90
C SER A 960 -34.94 25.86 12.38
N ARG A 961 -35.76 26.78 11.88
CA ARG A 961 -35.90 27.06 10.44
C ARG A 961 -34.55 27.29 9.76
N SER A 962 -33.69 28.10 10.41
CA SER A 962 -32.34 28.41 9.92
C SER A 962 -31.49 27.14 9.79
N ARG A 963 -31.55 26.23 10.77
CA ARG A 963 -30.79 24.97 10.74
C ARG A 963 -31.22 24.06 9.60
N VAL A 964 -32.53 23.94 9.33
CA VAL A 964 -33.04 23.20 8.15
C VAL A 964 -32.52 23.82 6.85
N SER A 965 -32.44 25.15 6.77
CA SER A 965 -31.88 25.84 5.60
C SER A 965 -30.41 25.51 5.36
N GLN A 966 -29.61 25.56 6.44
CA GLN A 966 -28.18 25.28 6.40
C GLN A 966 -27.93 23.85 5.96
N VAL A 967 -28.67 22.90 6.54
CA VAL A 967 -28.56 21.48 6.17
C VAL A 967 -28.91 21.24 4.70
N CYS A 968 -29.99 21.84 4.18
CA CYS A 968 -30.31 21.73 2.76
C CYS A 968 -29.21 22.32 1.87
N LEU A 969 -28.59 23.44 2.26
CA LEU A 969 -27.46 24.06 1.54
C LEU A 969 -26.19 23.21 1.58
N ASP A 970 -25.92 22.54 2.72
CA ASP A 970 -24.77 21.66 2.89
C ASP A 970 -24.91 20.37 2.07
N LEU A 971 -26.14 19.84 1.93
CA LEU A 971 -26.44 18.63 1.16
C LEU A 971 -26.40 18.87 -0.36
N LEU A 972 -26.92 20.00 -0.80
CA LEU A 972 -26.86 20.48 -2.19
C LEU A 972 -26.82 22.01 -2.12
N PRO A 973 -25.85 22.71 -2.73
CA PRO A 973 -25.65 24.15 -2.59
C PRO A 973 -26.76 24.97 -3.28
N THR A 974 -28.00 24.80 -2.81
CA THR A 974 -29.26 25.24 -3.38
C THR A 974 -30.21 25.64 -2.26
N SER A 975 -31.22 26.44 -2.56
CA SER A 975 -32.21 26.85 -1.54
C SER A 975 -33.16 25.71 -1.18
N PHE A 976 -33.72 25.73 0.03
CA PHE A 976 -34.76 24.78 0.48
C PHE A 976 -35.89 24.62 -0.55
N VAL A 977 -36.28 25.72 -1.21
CA VAL A 977 -37.31 25.73 -2.26
C VAL A 977 -36.91 24.88 -3.46
N ARG A 978 -35.64 24.94 -3.90
CA ARG A 978 -35.13 24.12 -5.01
C ARG A 978 -35.02 22.66 -4.60
N PHE A 979 -34.49 22.37 -3.41
CA PHE A 979 -34.38 21.00 -2.89
C PHE A 979 -35.75 20.33 -2.76
N LYS A 980 -36.76 21.04 -2.24
CA LYS A 980 -38.14 20.58 -2.18
C LYS A 980 -38.75 20.31 -3.57
N LYS A 981 -38.59 21.24 -4.52
CA LYS A 981 -39.07 21.05 -5.89
C LYS A 981 -38.48 19.78 -6.47
N MET A 982 -37.18 19.56 -6.26
CA MET A 982 -36.46 18.38 -6.73
C MET A 982 -37.04 17.08 -6.17
N LEU A 983 -37.27 16.99 -4.86
CA LEU A 983 -37.86 15.80 -4.23
C LEU A 983 -39.29 15.52 -4.69
N VAL A 984 -40.13 16.55 -4.80
CA VAL A 984 -41.52 16.41 -5.26
C VAL A 984 -41.58 15.95 -6.72
N LEU A 985 -40.73 16.54 -7.57
CA LEU A 985 -40.61 16.13 -8.96
C LEU A 985 -40.10 14.69 -9.08
N LEU A 986 -39.09 14.29 -8.27
CA LEU A 986 -38.55 12.93 -8.23
C LEU A 986 -39.65 11.91 -7.87
N TRP A 987 -40.41 12.15 -6.80
CA TRP A 987 -41.54 11.31 -6.39
C TRP A 987 -42.64 11.21 -7.47
N ASN A 988 -43.00 12.34 -8.08
CA ASN A 988 -43.97 12.37 -9.18
C ASN A 988 -43.51 11.59 -10.42
N THR A 989 -42.20 11.40 -10.59
CA THR A 989 -41.64 10.52 -11.63
C THR A 989 -41.79 9.06 -11.30
N LEU A 990 -41.43 8.68 -10.07
CA LEU A 990 -41.40 7.28 -9.64
C LEU A 990 -42.80 6.65 -9.72
N ASN A 991 -43.85 7.47 -9.62
CA ASN A 991 -45.25 7.06 -9.76
C ASN A 991 -45.81 7.06 -11.20
N ARG A 992 -45.08 7.54 -12.23
CA ARG A 992 -45.61 7.69 -13.61
C ARG A 992 -45.14 6.63 -14.62
N THR A 993 -44.04 5.92 -14.38
CA THR A 993 -43.43 5.05 -15.40
C THR A 993 -43.72 3.57 -15.18
N ASN A 994 -44.59 3.01 -16.02
CA ASN A 994 -44.63 1.57 -16.30
C ASN A 994 -44.80 1.28 -17.81
N ASN A 995 -44.37 2.17 -18.72
CA ASN A 995 -44.42 1.92 -20.16
C ASN A 995 -43.30 2.63 -20.97
N PRO A 996 -42.24 1.92 -21.41
CA PRO A 996 -41.05 2.50 -22.07
C PRO A 996 -41.29 3.08 -23.49
N LYS A 997 -42.35 2.68 -24.20
CA LYS A 997 -42.49 2.95 -25.65
C LYS A 997 -42.87 4.38 -26.05
N LYS A 998 -43.30 5.25 -25.11
CA LYS A 998 -43.69 6.65 -25.38
C LYS A 998 -42.73 7.70 -24.82
N ALA A 999 -41.69 7.26 -24.09
CA ALA A 999 -40.83 8.16 -23.32
C ALA A 999 -40.08 9.18 -24.19
N LEU A 1000 -39.69 8.83 -25.43
CA LEU A 1000 -38.90 9.71 -26.31
C LEU A 1000 -39.75 10.81 -26.99
N SER A 1001 -40.99 10.50 -27.36
CA SER A 1001 -41.89 11.40 -28.11
C SER A 1001 -42.51 12.51 -27.27
N GLU A 1002 -42.45 12.39 -25.94
CA GLU A 1002 -43.01 13.35 -24.99
C GLU A 1002 -41.94 14.33 -24.44
N LEU A 1003 -40.66 14.16 -24.79
CA LEU A 1003 -39.58 15.03 -24.33
C LEU A 1003 -39.64 16.43 -24.96
N PRO A 1004 -39.22 17.51 -24.26
CA PRO A 1004 -38.99 18.83 -24.86
C PRO A 1004 -37.94 18.78 -26.00
N GLU A 1005 -38.08 19.66 -27.00
CA GLU A 1005 -37.26 19.67 -28.23
C GLU A 1005 -35.75 19.78 -27.96
N GLU A 1006 -35.38 20.58 -26.96
CA GLU A 1006 -34.00 20.78 -26.48
C GLU A 1006 -33.39 19.50 -25.89
N ILE A 1007 -34.21 18.65 -25.25
CA ILE A 1007 -33.78 17.38 -24.65
C ILE A 1007 -33.74 16.27 -25.70
N ARG A 1008 -34.66 16.26 -26.66
CA ARG A 1008 -34.57 15.34 -27.82
C ARG A 1008 -33.30 15.59 -28.60
N TRP A 1009 -32.91 16.86 -28.79
CA TRP A 1009 -31.65 17.23 -29.41
C TRP A 1009 -30.44 16.74 -28.59
N PHE A 1010 -30.44 16.92 -27.27
CA PHE A 1010 -29.36 16.40 -26.42
C PHE A 1010 -29.23 14.88 -26.50
N VAL A 1011 -30.35 14.15 -26.48
CA VAL A 1011 -30.36 12.68 -26.61
C VAL A 1011 -29.93 12.24 -28.00
N SER A 1012 -30.39 12.90 -29.07
CA SER A 1012 -29.98 12.54 -30.45
C SER A 1012 -28.52 12.83 -30.73
N GLU A 1013 -27.95 13.85 -30.09
CA GLU A 1013 -26.60 14.33 -30.37
C GLU A 1013 -25.53 13.69 -29.48
N TRP A 1014 -25.86 13.40 -28.21
CA TRP A 1014 -24.91 12.90 -27.21
C TRP A 1014 -25.16 11.45 -26.78
N LEU A 1015 -26.33 10.88 -27.13
CA LEU A 1015 -26.68 9.48 -26.89
C LEU A 1015 -27.39 8.88 -28.14
N PRO A 1016 -26.75 8.92 -29.34
CA PRO A 1016 -27.42 8.64 -30.62
C PRO A 1016 -28.00 7.21 -30.75
N ASP A 1017 -27.50 6.25 -29.98
CA ASP A 1017 -27.97 4.86 -29.97
C ASP A 1017 -29.17 4.63 -29.02
N PHE A 1018 -29.49 5.62 -28.18
CA PHE A 1018 -30.62 5.61 -27.24
C PHE A 1018 -31.98 5.24 -27.88
N PRO A 1019 -32.35 5.78 -29.06
CA PRO A 1019 -33.61 5.41 -29.72
C PRO A 1019 -33.66 3.95 -30.22
N TYR A 1020 -32.51 3.37 -30.55
CA TYR A 1020 -32.37 1.98 -31.01
C TYR A 1020 -32.53 1.00 -29.83
N PHE A 1021 -31.91 1.30 -28.69
CA PHE A 1021 -32.01 0.51 -27.46
C PHE A 1021 -33.42 0.51 -26.84
N VAL A 1022 -34.13 1.66 -26.90
CA VAL A 1022 -35.55 1.76 -26.52
C VAL A 1022 -36.47 0.92 -27.43
N GLN A 1023 -36.09 0.70 -28.70
CA GLN A 1023 -36.85 -0.14 -29.64
C GLN A 1023 -36.59 -1.65 -29.47
N GLN A 1024 -35.39 -2.06 -29.02
CA GLN A 1024 -35.01 -3.46 -28.82
C GLN A 1024 -35.40 -4.01 -27.44
N GLY A 1025 -35.78 -3.16 -26.49
CA GLY A 1025 -36.19 -3.58 -25.15
C GLY A 1025 -35.03 -3.90 -24.20
N GLU A 1026 -33.84 -3.40 -24.52
CA GLU A 1026 -32.65 -3.46 -23.67
C GLU A 1026 -32.81 -2.62 -22.40
N THR A 1027 -32.02 -2.94 -21.38
CA THR A 1027 -32.31 -2.50 -20.01
C THR A 1027 -31.44 -1.36 -19.51
N LEU A 1028 -31.97 -0.59 -18.56
CA LEU A 1028 -31.44 0.70 -18.13
C LEU A 1028 -30.04 0.71 -17.53
N GLU A 1029 -29.52 -0.39 -16.96
CA GLU A 1029 -28.16 -0.34 -16.39
C GLU A 1029 -27.08 -0.14 -17.48
N GLU A 1030 -27.26 -0.67 -18.70
CA GLU A 1030 -26.32 -0.46 -19.82
C GLU A 1030 -26.35 0.98 -20.35
N MET A 1031 -27.51 1.64 -20.23
CA MET A 1031 -27.63 3.08 -20.45
C MET A 1031 -26.97 3.89 -19.33
N ALA A 1032 -27.15 3.48 -18.07
CA ALA A 1032 -26.67 4.20 -16.91
C ALA A 1032 -25.13 4.26 -16.83
N GLU A 1033 -24.39 3.25 -17.30
CA GLU A 1033 -22.91 3.30 -17.34
C GLU A 1033 -22.38 4.34 -18.35
N ASN A 1034 -23.01 4.48 -19.51
CA ASN A 1034 -22.63 5.51 -20.49
C ASN A 1034 -22.93 6.93 -19.96
N ILE A 1035 -24.03 7.10 -19.24
CA ILE A 1035 -24.35 8.35 -18.56
C ILE A 1035 -23.47 8.58 -17.32
N GLU A 1036 -23.07 7.55 -16.58
CA GLU A 1036 -22.17 7.68 -15.44
C GLU A 1036 -20.76 8.10 -15.89
N ILE A 1037 -20.30 7.65 -17.06
CA ILE A 1037 -19.06 8.13 -17.69
C ILE A 1037 -19.20 9.60 -18.09
N VAL A 1038 -20.32 10.03 -18.68
CA VAL A 1038 -20.59 11.43 -19.03
C VAL A 1038 -20.72 12.32 -17.79
N VAL A 1039 -21.34 11.84 -16.71
CA VAL A 1039 -21.50 12.53 -15.42
C VAL A 1039 -20.19 12.56 -14.62
N LYS A 1040 -19.38 11.49 -14.63
CA LYS A 1040 -18.03 11.50 -14.02
C LYS A 1040 -17.06 12.39 -14.78
N THR A 1041 -17.21 12.47 -16.11
CA THR A 1041 -16.29 13.24 -16.98
C THR A 1041 -16.69 14.71 -17.08
N TYR A 1042 -17.98 15.04 -17.04
CA TYR A 1042 -18.50 16.40 -17.29
C TYR A 1042 -19.59 16.85 -16.29
N GLY A 1043 -20.01 16.01 -15.34
CA GLY A 1043 -21.21 16.24 -14.51
C GLY A 1043 -21.15 17.47 -13.62
N GLN A 1044 -19.97 17.88 -13.15
CA GLN A 1044 -19.85 19.13 -12.38
C GLN A 1044 -20.13 20.38 -13.24
N TYR A 1045 -19.87 20.31 -14.55
CA TYR A 1045 -20.18 21.37 -15.52
C TYR A 1045 -21.64 21.31 -15.96
N ILE A 1046 -22.21 20.14 -16.18
CA ILE A 1046 -23.63 19.99 -16.57
C ILE A 1046 -24.57 20.52 -15.47
N LEU A 1047 -24.24 20.28 -14.19
CA LEU A 1047 -25.02 20.72 -13.04
C LEU A 1047 -25.01 22.26 -12.80
N GLU A 1048 -24.04 22.99 -13.37
CA GLU A 1048 -24.00 24.47 -13.29
C GLU A 1048 -24.86 25.16 -14.35
N TYR A 1049 -25.25 24.46 -15.44
CA TYR A 1049 -25.90 25.06 -16.61
C TYR A 1049 -27.25 24.44 -17.00
N VAL A 1050 -27.61 23.28 -16.45
CA VAL A 1050 -28.88 22.58 -16.75
C VAL A 1050 -29.91 22.84 -15.64
N SER A 1051 -31.16 23.11 -16.04
CA SER A 1051 -32.24 23.41 -15.09
C SER A 1051 -32.56 22.17 -14.23
N VAL A 1052 -32.96 22.41 -12.98
CA VAL A 1052 -33.32 21.35 -12.03
C VAL A 1052 -34.44 20.44 -12.57
N ASP A 1053 -35.36 20.99 -13.36
CA ASP A 1053 -36.46 20.24 -13.97
C ASP A 1053 -35.94 19.21 -15.00
N THR A 1054 -34.93 19.58 -15.80
CA THR A 1054 -34.27 18.71 -16.79
C THR A 1054 -33.45 17.58 -16.15
N ILE A 1055 -32.78 17.85 -15.01
CA ILE A 1055 -32.01 16.84 -14.27
C ILE A 1055 -32.94 15.77 -13.70
N ILE A 1056 -34.13 16.16 -13.28
CA ILE A 1056 -35.10 15.23 -12.69
C ILE A 1056 -35.75 14.39 -13.77
N ASP A 1057 -36.01 14.95 -14.96
CA ASP A 1057 -36.49 14.24 -16.15
C ASP A 1057 -35.50 13.15 -16.63
N LEU A 1058 -34.19 13.42 -16.55
CA LEU A 1058 -33.13 12.45 -16.80
C LEU A 1058 -33.12 11.32 -15.75
N ILE A 1059 -33.26 11.65 -14.46
CA ILE A 1059 -33.32 10.65 -13.39
C ILE A 1059 -34.55 9.72 -13.53
N LYS A 1060 -35.69 10.21 -14.04
CA LYS A 1060 -36.88 9.35 -14.35
C LYS A 1060 -36.56 8.31 -15.43
N LEU A 1061 -35.73 8.70 -16.38
CA LEU A 1061 -35.30 7.89 -17.51
C LEU A 1061 -34.23 6.86 -17.11
N PHE A 1062 -33.55 7.05 -15.97
CA PHE A 1062 -32.41 6.27 -15.47
C PHE A 1062 -32.72 5.23 -14.37
N MET A 1063 -33.97 4.97 -14.00
CA MET A 1063 -34.32 3.98 -12.96
C MET A 1063 -35.33 2.83 -13.32
N ALA A 1064 -35.53 2.38 -14.57
CA ALA A 1064 -36.61 1.42 -14.92
C ALA A 1064 -36.31 -0.08 -15.29
N PRO A 1065 -35.19 -0.56 -15.86
CA PRO A 1065 -34.83 -2.01 -15.67
C PRO A 1065 -33.30 -2.30 -15.51
N MET A 1066 -32.72 -3.28 -14.79
CA MET A 1066 -32.87 -4.76 -14.69
C MET A 1066 -31.68 -5.39 -13.85
N PRO A 1067 -31.17 -6.66 -13.99
CA PRO A 1067 -30.73 -7.48 -12.84
C PRO A 1067 -29.23 -7.91 -12.79
N ILE A 1068 -28.91 -8.66 -11.72
CA ILE A 1068 -27.57 -8.93 -11.14
C ILE A 1068 -26.64 -9.85 -11.98
N SER A 1069 -27.15 -10.77 -12.80
CA SER A 1069 -26.35 -11.84 -13.43
C SER A 1069 -25.34 -11.38 -14.50
N PHE A 1070 -25.49 -10.16 -15.03
CA PHE A 1070 -24.53 -9.58 -15.98
C PHE A 1070 -23.24 -9.10 -15.29
N TRP A 1071 -23.28 -8.83 -13.98
CA TRP A 1071 -22.13 -8.33 -13.21
C TRP A 1071 -21.16 -9.42 -12.74
N GLU A 1072 -21.55 -10.69 -12.80
CA GLU A 1072 -20.69 -11.81 -12.41
C GLU A 1072 -19.66 -12.16 -13.50
N GLU A 1073 -19.94 -11.85 -14.77
CA GLU A 1073 -19.13 -12.28 -15.91
C GLU A 1073 -18.00 -11.30 -16.28
N LEU A 1074 -18.09 -10.02 -15.85
CA LEU A 1074 -17.15 -8.96 -16.24
C LEU A 1074 -16.06 -8.64 -15.19
N ARG A 1075 -16.16 -9.18 -13.98
CA ARG A 1075 -15.19 -8.97 -12.88
C ARG A 1075 -14.13 -10.07 -12.73
N THR A 1076 -14.22 -11.18 -13.47
CA THR A 1076 -13.46 -12.42 -13.20
C THR A 1076 -12.15 -12.59 -13.96
N GLN A 1077 -11.73 -11.68 -14.84
CA GLN A 1077 -10.54 -11.92 -15.68
C GLN A 1077 -9.20 -11.43 -15.07
N VAL A 1078 -8.74 -12.12 -14.03
CA VAL A 1078 -7.33 -12.55 -13.88
C VAL A 1078 -7.39 -14.00 -13.41
N GLU A 1079 -7.78 -14.88 -14.33
CA GLU A 1079 -7.90 -16.29 -14.00
C GLU A 1079 -6.50 -16.90 -13.77
N PRO A 1080 -6.34 -17.72 -12.73
CA PRO A 1080 -5.17 -18.57 -12.61
C PRO A 1080 -5.19 -19.57 -13.79
N ILE A 1081 -4.04 -19.77 -14.43
CA ILE A 1081 -3.93 -20.63 -15.62
C ILE A 1081 -3.32 -21.98 -15.20
N PRO A 1082 -3.97 -23.12 -15.50
CA PRO A 1082 -3.47 -24.44 -15.14
C PRO A 1082 -2.25 -24.83 -15.98
N ILE A 1083 -1.27 -25.50 -15.35
CA ILE A 1083 -0.19 -26.21 -16.05
C ILE A 1083 -0.56 -27.70 -16.12
N LEU A 1084 -0.55 -28.26 -17.33
CA LEU A 1084 -0.67 -29.71 -17.54
C LEU A 1084 0.73 -30.32 -17.49
N ILE A 1085 0.94 -31.30 -16.60
CA ILE A 1085 2.14 -32.13 -16.62
C ILE A 1085 1.88 -33.25 -17.64
N GLU A 1086 2.63 -33.29 -18.74
CA GLU A 1086 2.65 -34.46 -19.62
C GLU A 1086 3.38 -35.59 -18.89
N ASN A 1087 2.72 -36.74 -18.75
CA ASN A 1087 3.24 -37.96 -18.12
C ASN A 1087 4.38 -38.60 -18.93
#